data_AF-A0A416E4S5-F1
#
_entry.id   AF-A0A416E4S5-F1
#
_cell.length_a   1.000
_cell.length_b   1.000
_cell.length_c   1.000
_cell.angle_alpha   90.00
_cell.angle_beta   90.00
_cell.angle_gamma   90.00
#
_symmetry.space_group_name_H-M   'P 1'
#
loop_
_entity.id
_entity.type
_entity.pdbx_description
1 polymer ?
#
loop_
_entity_poly.entity_id
_entity_poly.type
_entity_poly.pdbx_seq_one_letter_code
_entity_poly.pdbx_strand_id
1 'polypeptide(L)'
;MSVTFAGTMRGYEKKNIIKDMIAGIIIMAVSIPISMGYAQIAGLPAVCGLYGSVFPIIAFALLSTSPQFVFGVDAAPAALVGSALISFGIESGSKEALTAVPLITFFVALWLFVFYLMKAGKLVNYISAPVMGGFITGICTTIILMQVPKLLGGTSGTGELPELLSHLAETIGSINIPSLILGVSALIILTVSKKVMPKFPMAVLLMGAGAVMTYFLPVGSWGIKTLDKVETGLPKWALPDFSVVPLKDVITVSLSVAVVILAETLLAENNFAQKNGYKIDDNQEILAFSVGNLLASLTGCCPINGSVSRTAMGEQYQGKTQLMGIVAGISMMALLLCGTGFIGYLPVPVLTAIVISALAGATEFELAARLWKVSRTECLIFAGAFMGVLFLGTINGVLIGIILSFSEMIIRTSKPARCFLGIQPGHRHFRDIEEGRQIHEVKGVVIYRFSSNLFFANVSVLQKDIENSLKADTKAVIIDASGVGSIDITAADRLVILQKSLEEKGIRFYITEHIADLNEQMRKLGIGYLVEAGCARRTIHIALKDMGINRPYPLEGGVDNEEISGSRKRADNRVQEFVWAFGKHTEKEIEKQIVNQIKQLKKDVGEIDVEKLMHGAWTHMEELDQDEWLEHLEEHLKEIVNISGKDEKTLAIKLEEHRKEVYEHISEHHPELAKRFKERRHILDEHLKERRPEVYELVVRMRDKVQ
;
A
#
# COMPACT_ATOMS: atom_id res chain seq x y z
N MET A 1 15.62 -22.06 -15.45
CA MET A 1 14.62 -21.82 -14.39
C MET A 1 14.95 -22.75 -13.25
N SER A 2 15.36 -22.24 -12.10
CA SER A 2 15.60 -23.05 -10.91
C SER A 2 14.31 -23.15 -10.11
N VAL A 3 13.58 -24.26 -10.22
CA VAL A 3 12.41 -24.51 -9.37
C VAL A 3 12.88 -24.86 -7.97
N THR A 4 12.38 -24.16 -6.96
CA THR A 4 12.78 -24.38 -5.57
C THR A 4 11.82 -25.36 -4.89
N PHE A 5 12.17 -26.64 -4.88
CA PHE A 5 11.39 -27.64 -4.14
C PHE A 5 11.54 -27.47 -2.62
N ALA A 6 10.41 -27.55 -1.92
CA ALA A 6 10.26 -27.39 -0.47
C ALA A 6 10.93 -26.11 0.06
N GLY A 7 10.88 -25.02 -0.71
CA GLY A 7 11.64 -23.79 -0.46
C GLY A 7 11.37 -23.18 0.91
N THR A 8 10.10 -23.12 1.31
CA THR A 8 9.65 -22.53 2.59
C THR A 8 10.07 -23.35 3.83
N MET A 9 10.51 -24.60 3.64
CA MET A 9 11.00 -25.49 4.69
C MET A 9 12.53 -25.61 4.72
N ARG A 10 13.26 -24.94 3.80
CA ARG A 10 14.72 -24.90 3.87
C ARG A 10 15.14 -24.01 5.04
N GLY A 11 15.99 -24.53 5.93
CA GLY A 11 16.40 -23.82 7.14
C GLY A 11 15.31 -23.74 8.22
N TYR A 12 14.41 -24.74 8.26
CA TYR A 12 13.27 -24.76 9.18
C TYR A 12 13.67 -24.60 10.66
N GLU A 13 13.08 -23.61 11.33
CA GLU A 13 13.28 -23.42 12.76
C GLU A 13 12.33 -24.30 13.59
N LYS A 14 12.90 -25.18 14.45
CA LYS A 14 12.13 -26.13 15.29
C LYS A 14 11.04 -25.48 16.15
N LYS A 15 11.17 -24.19 16.50
CA LYS A 15 10.18 -23.43 17.27
C LYS A 15 8.83 -23.28 16.54
N ASN A 16 8.80 -23.46 15.22
CA ASN A 16 7.61 -23.30 14.40
C ASN A 16 6.78 -24.59 14.27
N ILE A 17 7.33 -25.76 14.64
CA ILE A 17 6.66 -27.08 14.42
C ILE A 17 5.25 -27.09 15.00
N ILE A 18 5.13 -26.69 16.27
CA ILE A 18 3.83 -26.69 16.98
C ILE A 18 2.84 -25.74 16.29
N LYS A 19 3.32 -24.57 15.82
CA LYS A 19 2.46 -23.58 15.16
C LYS A 19 1.95 -24.10 13.83
N ASP A 20 2.84 -24.64 12.99
CA ASP A 20 2.49 -25.20 11.70
C ASP A 20 1.59 -26.43 11.83
N MET A 21 1.82 -27.28 12.85
CA MET A 21 0.94 -28.42 13.14
C MET A 21 -0.47 -27.98 13.53
N ILE A 22 -0.60 -27.05 14.47
CA ILE A 22 -1.91 -26.53 14.90
C ILE A 22 -2.61 -25.84 13.74
N ALA A 23 -1.91 -24.98 12.99
CA ALA A 23 -2.46 -24.31 11.81
C ALA A 23 -2.93 -25.33 10.76
N GLY A 24 -2.16 -26.37 10.48
CA GLY A 24 -2.52 -27.42 9.52
C GLY A 24 -3.78 -28.20 9.91
N ILE A 25 -3.93 -28.58 11.19
CA ILE A 25 -5.13 -29.26 11.68
C ILE A 25 -6.36 -28.35 11.56
N ILE A 26 -6.21 -27.07 11.86
CA ILE A 26 -7.30 -26.08 11.74
C ILE A 26 -7.68 -25.87 10.27
N ILE A 27 -6.69 -25.74 9.39
CA ILE A 27 -6.90 -25.62 7.94
C ILE A 27 -7.65 -26.86 7.42
N MET A 28 -7.26 -28.06 7.85
CA MET A 28 -7.97 -29.30 7.51
C MET A 28 -9.44 -29.22 7.96
N ALA A 29 -9.68 -28.89 9.22
CA ALA A 29 -11.04 -28.83 9.79
C ALA A 29 -11.93 -27.84 9.03
N VAL A 30 -11.41 -26.63 8.75
CA VAL A 30 -12.13 -25.59 8.00
C VAL A 30 -12.35 -26.00 6.54
N SER A 31 -11.45 -26.81 5.96
CA SER A 31 -11.55 -27.26 4.57
C SER A 31 -12.70 -28.25 4.35
N ILE A 32 -13.11 -29.02 5.36
CA ILE A 32 -14.17 -30.04 5.24
C ILE A 32 -15.46 -29.43 4.66
N PRO A 33 -16.15 -28.50 5.34
CA PRO A 33 -17.42 -27.95 4.84
C PRO A 33 -17.27 -27.17 3.54
N ILE A 34 -16.16 -26.42 3.40
CA ILE A 34 -15.91 -25.54 2.25
C ILE A 34 -15.74 -26.39 0.99
N SER A 35 -14.83 -27.36 1.03
CA SER A 35 -14.52 -28.18 -0.14
C SER A 35 -15.71 -29.05 -0.56
N MET A 36 -16.47 -29.60 0.41
CA MET A 36 -17.66 -30.40 0.12
C MET A 36 -18.74 -29.61 -0.63
N GLY A 37 -19.05 -28.40 -0.14
CA GLY A 37 -20.05 -27.54 -0.78
C GLY A 37 -19.65 -27.11 -2.20
N TYR A 38 -18.37 -26.79 -2.42
CA TYR A 38 -17.89 -26.40 -3.74
C TYR A 38 -17.80 -27.57 -4.73
N ALA A 39 -17.49 -28.78 -4.27
CA ALA A 39 -17.60 -29.95 -5.13
C ALA A 39 -19.04 -30.14 -5.65
N GLN A 40 -20.04 -29.93 -4.78
CA GLN A 40 -21.46 -30.00 -5.18
C GLN A 40 -21.83 -28.91 -6.19
N ILE A 41 -21.32 -27.68 -6.02
CA ILE A 41 -21.50 -26.60 -7.01
C ILE A 41 -20.88 -26.97 -8.36
N ALA A 42 -19.73 -27.63 -8.35
CA ALA A 42 -19.08 -28.14 -9.56
C ALA A 42 -19.78 -29.36 -10.19
N GLY A 43 -20.91 -29.81 -9.63
CA GLY A 43 -21.67 -30.98 -10.11
C GLY A 43 -21.09 -32.33 -9.67
N LEU A 44 -20.17 -32.36 -8.69
CA LEU A 44 -19.59 -33.57 -8.14
C LEU A 44 -20.20 -33.95 -6.77
N PRO A 45 -20.12 -35.23 -6.36
CA PRO A 45 -20.40 -35.62 -4.99
C PRO A 45 -19.47 -34.90 -3.99
N ALA A 46 -19.99 -34.60 -2.80
CA ALA A 46 -19.30 -33.83 -1.76
C ALA A 46 -17.90 -34.39 -1.41
N VAL A 47 -17.73 -35.72 -1.44
CA VAL A 47 -16.46 -36.39 -1.13
C VAL A 47 -15.33 -35.97 -2.07
N CYS A 48 -15.63 -35.64 -3.34
CA CYS A 48 -14.62 -35.21 -4.30
C CYS A 48 -13.93 -33.92 -3.84
N GLY A 49 -14.64 -33.07 -3.08
CA GLY A 49 -14.05 -31.88 -2.47
C GLY A 49 -12.97 -32.20 -1.45
N LEU A 50 -13.19 -33.24 -0.64
CA LEU A 50 -12.21 -33.69 0.36
C LEU A 50 -10.98 -34.28 -0.32
N TYR A 51 -11.15 -34.99 -1.44
CA TYR A 51 -10.03 -35.52 -2.24
C TYR A 51 -9.12 -34.41 -2.77
N GLY A 52 -9.71 -33.29 -3.24
CA GLY A 52 -8.98 -32.09 -3.63
C GLY A 52 -8.19 -31.45 -2.49
N SER A 53 -8.47 -31.82 -1.25
CA SER A 53 -7.83 -31.31 -0.04
C SER A 53 -6.73 -32.24 0.51
N VAL A 54 -6.33 -33.27 -0.26
CA VAL A 54 -5.27 -34.23 0.13
C VAL A 54 -4.01 -34.01 -0.71
N PHE A 55 -3.87 -34.72 -1.83
CA PHE A 55 -2.66 -34.71 -2.66
C PHE A 55 -2.38 -33.35 -3.30
N PRO A 56 -3.39 -32.61 -3.81
CA PRO A 56 -3.11 -31.33 -4.43
C PRO A 56 -2.57 -30.28 -3.47
N ILE A 57 -3.05 -30.23 -2.21
CA ILE A 57 -2.54 -29.34 -1.17
C ILE A 57 -1.09 -29.70 -0.83
N ILE A 58 -0.77 -31.00 -0.73
CA ILE A 58 0.60 -31.46 -0.45
C ILE A 58 1.55 -31.04 -1.58
N ALA A 59 1.16 -31.24 -2.84
CA ALA A 59 1.98 -30.84 -3.98
C ALA A 59 2.17 -29.32 -4.04
N PHE A 60 1.10 -28.55 -3.78
CA PHE A 60 1.20 -27.11 -3.65
C PHE A 60 2.18 -26.71 -2.54
N ALA A 61 2.07 -27.31 -1.35
CA ALA A 61 2.95 -27.02 -0.22
C ALA A 61 4.44 -27.32 -0.51
N LEU A 62 4.72 -28.29 -1.38
CA LEU A 62 6.08 -28.64 -1.79
C LEU A 62 6.65 -27.72 -2.88
N LEU A 63 5.81 -27.10 -3.70
CA LEU A 63 6.23 -26.27 -4.83
C LEU A 63 6.06 -24.77 -4.60
N SER A 64 5.18 -24.37 -3.69
CA SER A 64 4.90 -22.97 -3.40
C SER A 64 6.10 -22.30 -2.71
N THR A 65 6.34 -21.06 -3.10
CA THR A 65 7.29 -20.13 -2.49
C THR A 65 6.65 -19.28 -1.39
N SER A 66 5.31 -19.19 -1.37
CA SER A 66 4.55 -18.55 -0.30
C SER A 66 4.57 -19.42 0.97
N PRO A 67 4.94 -18.90 2.16
CA PRO A 67 4.98 -19.66 3.40
C PRO A 67 3.62 -19.89 4.06
N GLN A 68 2.62 -19.07 3.75
CA GLN A 68 1.36 -19.01 4.50
C GLN A 68 0.12 -19.25 3.64
N PHE A 69 0.25 -19.26 2.32
CA PHE A 69 -0.90 -19.37 1.46
C PHE A 69 -1.41 -20.82 1.35
N VAL A 70 -2.73 -21.00 1.30
CA VAL A 70 -3.36 -22.34 1.28
C VAL A 70 -4.13 -22.54 -0.01
N PHE A 71 -3.84 -23.65 -0.69
CA PHE A 71 -4.51 -24.08 -1.91
C PHE A 71 -5.62 -25.10 -1.60
N GLY A 72 -6.63 -25.20 -2.45
CA GLY A 72 -7.68 -26.23 -2.35
C GLY A 72 -8.94 -25.87 -3.15
N VAL A 73 -10.01 -26.65 -3.00
CA VAL A 73 -11.26 -26.43 -3.75
C VAL A 73 -11.87 -25.08 -3.36
N ASP A 74 -12.36 -24.33 -4.34
CA ASP A 74 -12.84 -22.96 -4.15
C ASP A 74 -14.06 -22.61 -5.01
N ALA A 75 -14.77 -21.53 -4.65
CA ALA A 75 -16.09 -21.21 -5.17
C ALA A 75 -16.11 -20.88 -6.67
N ALA A 76 -15.22 -20.00 -7.12
CA ALA A 76 -15.28 -19.45 -8.48
C ALA A 76 -14.98 -20.50 -9.56
N PRO A 77 -13.91 -21.31 -9.47
CA PRO A 77 -13.70 -22.41 -10.41
C PRO A 77 -14.82 -23.45 -10.37
N ALA A 78 -15.36 -23.74 -9.18
CA ALA A 78 -16.48 -24.68 -9.03
C ALA A 78 -17.75 -24.17 -9.75
N ALA A 79 -18.09 -22.90 -9.59
CA ALA A 79 -19.26 -22.29 -10.24
C ALA A 79 -19.13 -22.29 -11.77
N LEU A 80 -17.94 -21.98 -12.30
CA LEU A 80 -17.68 -21.99 -13.74
C LEU A 80 -17.79 -23.41 -14.33
N VAL A 81 -17.26 -24.41 -13.62
CA VAL A 81 -17.40 -25.80 -14.03
C VAL A 81 -18.86 -26.25 -13.96
N GLY A 82 -19.58 -25.92 -12.89
CA GLY A 82 -21.01 -26.23 -12.76
C GLY A 82 -21.84 -25.62 -13.90
N SER A 83 -21.59 -24.34 -14.24
CA SER A 83 -22.22 -23.67 -15.38
C SER A 83 -21.89 -24.32 -16.72
N ALA A 84 -20.65 -24.79 -16.88
CA ALA A 84 -20.24 -25.53 -18.07
C ALA A 84 -20.96 -26.87 -18.21
N LEU A 85 -21.14 -27.62 -17.11
CA LEU A 85 -21.91 -28.87 -17.12
C LEU A 85 -23.35 -28.64 -17.58
N ILE A 86 -24.00 -27.59 -17.08
CA ILE A 86 -25.35 -27.20 -17.52
C ILE A 86 -25.36 -26.91 -19.02
N SER A 87 -24.36 -26.19 -19.52
CA SER A 87 -24.20 -25.87 -20.94
C SER A 87 -23.96 -27.11 -21.82
N PHE A 88 -23.34 -28.15 -21.26
CA PHE A 88 -23.12 -29.45 -21.93
C PHE A 88 -24.32 -30.40 -21.80
N GLY A 89 -25.38 -30.00 -21.09
CA GLY A 89 -26.54 -30.86 -20.82
C GLY A 89 -26.24 -32.01 -19.86
N ILE A 90 -25.21 -31.88 -19.02
CA ILE A 90 -24.79 -32.90 -18.05
C ILE A 90 -25.45 -32.60 -16.69
N GLU A 91 -26.14 -33.59 -16.15
CA GLU A 91 -26.80 -33.49 -14.84
C GLU A 91 -25.78 -33.58 -13.69
N SER A 92 -25.91 -32.69 -12.70
CA SER A 92 -25.07 -32.70 -11.50
C SER A 92 -25.17 -34.02 -10.73
N GLY A 93 -24.04 -34.60 -10.35
CA GLY A 93 -23.98 -35.89 -9.66
C GLY A 93 -24.15 -37.12 -10.57
N SER A 94 -24.33 -36.93 -11.88
CA SER A 94 -24.38 -38.04 -12.83
C SER A 94 -23.03 -38.72 -13.03
N LYS A 95 -23.02 -39.89 -13.67
CA LYS A 95 -21.78 -40.57 -14.07
C LYS A 95 -21.00 -39.77 -15.13
N GLU A 96 -21.69 -39.01 -15.99
CA GLU A 96 -21.02 -38.10 -16.92
C GLU A 96 -20.35 -36.94 -16.18
N ALA A 97 -20.98 -36.36 -15.15
CA ALA A 97 -20.35 -35.29 -14.36
C ALA A 97 -19.05 -35.75 -13.68
N LEU A 98 -19.05 -36.98 -13.14
CA LEU A 98 -17.87 -37.61 -12.52
C LEU A 98 -16.68 -37.81 -13.47
N THR A 99 -16.90 -37.77 -14.78
CA THR A 99 -15.86 -37.96 -15.81
C THR A 99 -15.52 -36.65 -16.54
N ALA A 100 -16.51 -35.80 -16.81
CA ALA A 100 -16.36 -34.51 -17.45
C ALA A 100 -15.58 -33.50 -16.59
N VAL A 101 -15.87 -33.41 -15.29
CA VAL A 101 -15.22 -32.43 -14.40
C VAL A 101 -13.72 -32.67 -14.23
N PRO A 102 -13.24 -33.91 -13.99
CA PRO A 102 -11.80 -34.20 -13.97
C PRO A 102 -11.12 -33.89 -15.32
N LEU A 103 -11.81 -34.11 -16.44
CA LEU A 103 -11.30 -33.76 -17.77
C LEU A 103 -11.12 -32.24 -17.95
N ILE A 104 -12.11 -31.44 -17.54
CA ILE A 104 -11.98 -29.96 -17.51
C ILE A 104 -10.79 -29.57 -16.63
N THR A 105 -10.67 -30.17 -15.45
CA THR A 105 -9.59 -29.91 -14.48
C THR A 105 -8.21 -30.24 -15.05
N PHE A 106 -8.10 -31.31 -15.85
CA PHE A 106 -6.87 -31.66 -16.54
C PHE A 106 -6.45 -30.59 -17.55
N PHE A 107 -7.37 -30.09 -18.37
CA PHE A 107 -7.06 -29.00 -19.31
C PHE A 107 -6.78 -27.67 -18.59
N VAL A 108 -7.41 -27.41 -17.44
CA VAL A 108 -7.05 -26.28 -16.57
C VAL A 108 -5.58 -26.39 -16.14
N ALA A 109 -5.14 -27.56 -15.69
CA ALA A 109 -3.75 -27.80 -15.32
C ALA A 109 -2.78 -27.56 -16.49
N LEU A 110 -3.18 -27.98 -17.69
CA LEU A 110 -2.41 -27.78 -18.93
C LEU A 110 -2.30 -26.29 -19.30
N TRP A 111 -3.39 -25.53 -19.21
CA TRP A 111 -3.37 -24.09 -19.46
C TRP A 111 -2.50 -23.34 -18.46
N LEU A 112 -2.59 -23.69 -17.16
CA LEU A 112 -1.71 -23.14 -16.12
C LEU A 112 -0.24 -23.47 -16.42
N PHE A 113 0.06 -24.68 -16.91
CA PHE A 113 1.41 -25.04 -17.34
C PHE A 113 1.88 -24.18 -18.53
N VAL A 114 1.01 -23.92 -19.51
CA VAL A 114 1.31 -23.01 -20.63
C VAL A 114 1.60 -21.59 -20.12
N PHE A 115 0.80 -21.07 -19.18
CA PHE A 115 1.03 -19.76 -18.57
C PHE A 115 2.36 -19.68 -17.82
N TYR A 116 2.77 -20.76 -17.15
CA TYR A 116 4.09 -20.88 -16.54
C TYR A 116 5.22 -20.77 -17.58
N LEU A 117 5.09 -21.46 -18.72
CA LEU A 117 6.07 -21.40 -19.81
C LEU A 117 6.15 -19.99 -20.42
N MET A 118 5.00 -19.30 -20.53
CA MET A 118 4.90 -17.94 -21.02
C MET A 118 5.40 -16.87 -20.04
N LYS A 119 5.76 -17.24 -18.80
CA LYS A 119 6.13 -16.31 -17.73
C LYS A 119 5.00 -15.33 -17.37
N ALA A 120 3.77 -15.81 -17.36
CA ALA A 120 2.57 -15.00 -17.11
C ALA A 120 2.56 -14.36 -15.70
N GLY A 121 3.32 -14.90 -14.74
CA GLY A 121 3.42 -14.33 -13.38
C GLY A 121 3.88 -12.86 -13.36
N LYS A 122 4.59 -12.41 -14.39
CA LYS A 122 4.98 -11.00 -14.53
C LYS A 122 3.80 -10.02 -14.57
N LEU A 123 2.61 -10.48 -14.98
CA LEU A 123 1.42 -9.65 -15.08
C LEU A 123 0.97 -9.06 -13.74
N VAL A 124 1.30 -9.73 -12.62
CA VAL A 124 0.90 -9.27 -11.28
C VAL A 124 1.60 -7.98 -10.87
N ASN A 125 2.80 -7.70 -11.41
CA ASN A 125 3.53 -6.46 -11.12
C ASN A 125 2.80 -5.20 -11.59
N TYR A 126 1.76 -5.33 -12.42
CA TYR A 126 0.97 -4.22 -12.92
C TYR A 126 -0.28 -3.93 -12.07
N ILE A 127 -0.43 -4.61 -10.94
CA ILE A 127 -1.62 -4.51 -10.10
C ILE A 127 -1.27 -3.73 -8.84
N SER A 128 -1.91 -2.57 -8.67
CA SER A 128 -1.63 -1.67 -7.55
C SER A 128 -2.31 -2.14 -6.25
N ALA A 129 -1.79 -1.70 -5.11
CA ALA A 129 -2.34 -2.04 -3.80
C ALA A 129 -3.84 -1.69 -3.63
N PRO A 130 -4.34 -0.54 -4.11
CA PRO A 130 -5.78 -0.25 -4.07
C PRO A 130 -6.63 -1.26 -4.84
N VAL A 131 -6.14 -1.75 -5.98
CA VAL A 131 -6.84 -2.76 -6.79
C VAL A 131 -6.88 -4.09 -6.03
N MET A 132 -5.76 -4.55 -5.47
CA MET A 132 -5.70 -5.79 -4.68
C MET A 132 -6.63 -5.72 -3.46
N GLY A 133 -6.60 -4.62 -2.71
CA GLY A 133 -7.46 -4.46 -1.54
C GLY A 133 -8.94 -4.44 -1.89
N GLY A 134 -9.32 -3.74 -2.97
CA GLY A 134 -10.70 -3.68 -3.46
C GLY A 134 -11.19 -5.05 -3.93
N PHE A 135 -10.34 -5.76 -4.68
CA PHE A 135 -10.58 -7.12 -5.16
C PHE A 135 -10.80 -8.13 -4.01
N ILE A 136 -9.89 -8.21 -3.04
CA ILE A 136 -10.02 -9.15 -1.91
C ILE A 136 -11.25 -8.83 -1.08
N THR A 137 -11.49 -7.55 -0.80
CA THR A 137 -12.68 -7.12 -0.06
C THR A 137 -13.95 -7.50 -0.82
N GLY A 138 -13.93 -7.41 -2.14
CA GLY A 138 -15.02 -7.85 -3.03
C GLY A 138 -15.30 -9.34 -2.89
N ILE A 139 -14.28 -10.18 -3.09
CA ILE A 139 -14.38 -11.64 -2.95
C ILE A 139 -14.88 -12.05 -1.57
N CYS A 140 -14.29 -11.49 -0.50
CA CYS A 140 -14.70 -11.80 0.86
C CYS A 140 -16.17 -11.45 1.08
N THR A 141 -16.63 -10.31 0.56
CA THR A 141 -18.02 -9.87 0.67
C THR A 141 -18.96 -10.77 -0.12
N THR A 142 -18.63 -11.12 -1.38
CA THR A 142 -19.40 -12.06 -2.19
C THR A 142 -19.55 -13.41 -1.48
N ILE A 143 -18.46 -14.00 -0.98
CA ILE A 143 -18.51 -15.30 -0.31
C ILE A 143 -19.31 -15.22 0.99
N ILE A 144 -19.19 -14.13 1.77
CA ILE A 144 -20.02 -13.92 2.97
C ILE A 144 -21.50 -13.92 2.57
N LEU A 145 -21.88 -13.17 1.52
CA LEU A 145 -23.26 -13.12 1.03
C LEU A 145 -23.76 -14.50 0.55
N MET A 146 -22.92 -15.31 -0.09
CA MET A 146 -23.25 -16.70 -0.45
C MET A 146 -23.51 -17.59 0.78
N GLN A 147 -22.86 -17.30 1.91
CA GLN A 147 -22.97 -18.07 3.16
C GLN A 147 -24.16 -17.66 4.02
N VAL A 148 -24.59 -16.39 4.02
CA VAL A 148 -25.68 -15.88 4.88
C VAL A 148 -26.98 -16.73 4.80
N PRO A 149 -27.48 -17.12 3.62
CA PRO A 149 -28.68 -17.97 3.51
C PRO A 149 -28.59 -19.30 4.28
N LYS A 150 -27.39 -19.89 4.43
CA LYS A 150 -27.20 -21.14 5.20
C LYS A 150 -27.40 -20.95 6.70
N LEU A 151 -27.12 -19.76 7.24
CA LEU A 151 -27.43 -19.45 8.64
C LEU A 151 -28.94 -19.50 8.87
N LEU A 152 -29.73 -19.04 7.89
CA LEU A 152 -31.19 -19.05 7.91
C LEU A 152 -31.81 -20.43 7.68
N GLY A 153 -31.02 -21.47 7.40
CA GLY A 153 -31.50 -22.82 7.07
C GLY A 153 -31.67 -23.08 5.56
N GLY A 154 -31.35 -22.11 4.71
CA GLY A 154 -31.38 -22.19 3.26
C GLY A 154 -30.25 -23.03 2.65
N THR A 155 -30.03 -22.87 1.35
CA THR A 155 -28.86 -23.44 0.63
C THR A 155 -27.85 -22.33 0.32
N SER A 156 -26.68 -22.65 -0.25
CA SER A 156 -25.72 -21.62 -0.66
C SER A 156 -26.35 -20.70 -1.71
N GLY A 157 -26.17 -19.38 -1.59
CA GLY A 157 -26.44 -18.48 -2.72
C GLY A 157 -25.46 -18.74 -3.87
N THR A 158 -25.90 -18.49 -5.10
CA THR A 158 -25.09 -18.58 -6.32
C THR A 158 -25.15 -17.27 -7.10
N GLY A 159 -24.11 -17.01 -7.89
CA GLY A 159 -24.06 -15.85 -8.77
C GLY A 159 -23.50 -14.58 -8.13
N GLU A 160 -23.74 -13.45 -8.82
CA GLU A 160 -23.28 -12.13 -8.43
C GLU A 160 -24.28 -11.41 -7.51
N LEU A 161 -23.94 -10.21 -7.03
CA LEU A 161 -24.70 -9.50 -6.00
C LEU A 161 -26.23 -9.44 -6.25
N PRO A 162 -26.75 -9.14 -7.46
CA PRO A 162 -28.19 -9.11 -7.69
C PRO A 162 -28.88 -10.48 -7.44
N GLU A 163 -28.25 -11.56 -7.89
CA GLU A 163 -28.75 -12.94 -7.73
C GLU A 163 -28.62 -13.41 -6.28
N LEU A 164 -27.53 -13.02 -5.60
CA LEU A 164 -27.35 -13.28 -4.18
C LEU A 164 -28.39 -12.57 -3.32
N LEU A 165 -28.74 -11.33 -3.67
CA LEU A 165 -29.77 -10.57 -2.97
C LEU A 165 -31.18 -11.14 -3.21
N SER A 166 -31.50 -11.59 -4.43
CA SER A 166 -32.78 -12.23 -4.69
C SER A 166 -32.91 -13.56 -3.93
N HIS A 167 -31.89 -14.42 -3.98
CA HIS A 167 -31.87 -15.68 -3.24
C HIS A 167 -31.93 -15.46 -1.72
N LEU A 168 -31.28 -14.42 -1.21
CA LEU A 168 -31.36 -14.03 0.20
C LEU A 168 -32.79 -13.58 0.57
N ALA A 169 -33.44 -12.76 -0.26
CA ALA A 169 -34.81 -12.32 -0.04
C ALA A 169 -35.80 -13.50 -0.01
N GLU A 170 -35.64 -14.48 -0.91
CA GLU A 170 -36.44 -15.71 -0.92
C GLU A 170 -36.21 -16.55 0.35
N THR A 171 -34.95 -16.69 0.78
CA THR A 171 -34.59 -17.46 1.98
C THR A 171 -35.13 -16.80 3.26
N ILE A 172 -35.19 -15.47 3.33
CA ILE A 172 -35.78 -14.73 4.45
C ILE A 172 -37.27 -15.05 4.62
N GLY A 173 -37.97 -15.51 3.57
CA GLY A 173 -39.34 -15.98 3.67
C GLY A 173 -39.51 -17.33 4.39
N SER A 174 -38.44 -18.12 4.54
CA SER A 174 -38.47 -19.52 5.05
C SER A 174 -37.39 -19.79 6.12
N ILE A 175 -37.31 -18.92 7.12
CA ILE A 175 -36.24 -18.97 8.13
C ILE A 175 -36.42 -20.13 9.12
N ASN A 176 -35.38 -20.95 9.28
CA ASN A 176 -35.24 -21.86 10.39
C ASN A 176 -34.60 -21.15 11.60
N ILE A 177 -35.41 -20.80 12.59
CA ILE A 177 -34.97 -20.07 13.79
C ILE A 177 -33.90 -20.83 14.60
N PRO A 178 -34.00 -22.16 14.84
CA PRO A 178 -32.95 -22.91 15.54
C PRO A 178 -31.58 -22.83 14.84
N SER A 179 -31.57 -22.94 13.51
CA SER A 179 -30.37 -22.78 12.67
C SER A 179 -29.76 -21.40 12.83
N LEU A 180 -30.59 -20.36 12.78
CA LEU A 180 -30.14 -18.97 12.92
C LEU A 180 -29.53 -18.72 14.29
N ILE A 181 -30.17 -19.18 15.38
CA ILE A 181 -29.65 -19.04 16.75
C ILE A 181 -28.31 -19.76 16.88
N LEU A 182 -28.20 -20.99 16.37
CA LEU A 182 -26.96 -21.77 16.44
C LEU A 182 -25.82 -21.10 15.66
N GLY A 183 -26.10 -20.62 14.44
CA GLY A 183 -25.12 -19.95 13.61
C GLY A 183 -24.66 -18.60 14.18
N VAL A 184 -25.60 -17.75 14.61
CA VAL A 184 -25.28 -16.44 15.19
C VAL A 184 -24.56 -16.58 16.52
N SER A 185 -24.97 -17.51 17.38
CA SER A 185 -24.26 -17.76 18.65
C SER A 185 -22.82 -18.24 18.40
N ALA A 186 -22.61 -19.15 17.45
CA ALA A 186 -21.26 -19.57 17.03
C ALA A 186 -20.44 -18.38 16.50
N LEU A 187 -21.04 -17.51 15.68
CA LEU A 187 -20.37 -16.32 15.14
C LEU A 187 -19.98 -15.32 16.23
N ILE A 188 -20.86 -15.08 17.21
CA ILE A 188 -20.58 -14.22 18.37
C ILE A 188 -19.42 -14.82 19.19
N ILE A 189 -19.49 -16.12 19.50
CA ILE A 189 -18.43 -16.81 20.26
C ILE A 189 -17.08 -16.68 19.54
N LEU A 190 -17.04 -16.92 18.22
CA LEU A 190 -15.83 -16.76 17.42
C LEU A 190 -15.30 -15.33 17.48
N THR A 191 -16.16 -14.34 17.25
CA THR A 191 -15.75 -12.93 17.20
C THR A 191 -15.25 -12.43 18.55
N VAL A 192 -15.93 -12.77 19.64
CA VAL A 192 -15.50 -12.43 21.01
C VAL A 192 -14.19 -13.15 21.34
N SER A 193 -14.06 -14.43 20.99
CA SER A 193 -12.86 -15.20 21.28
C SER A 193 -11.61 -14.68 20.57
N LYS A 194 -11.75 -14.12 19.35
CA LYS A 194 -10.63 -13.45 18.66
C LYS A 194 -10.05 -12.30 19.47
N LYS A 195 -10.88 -11.62 20.28
CA LYS A 195 -10.43 -10.51 21.13
C LYS A 195 -9.89 -10.98 22.49
N VAL A 196 -10.50 -11.99 23.09
CA VAL A 196 -10.17 -12.47 24.45
C VAL A 196 -9.03 -13.50 24.44
N MET A 197 -9.07 -14.47 23.53
CA MET A 197 -8.13 -15.60 23.46
C MET A 197 -7.76 -15.94 22.02
N PRO A 198 -7.09 -15.04 21.28
CA PRO A 198 -6.82 -15.17 19.84
C PRO A 198 -6.03 -16.43 19.44
N LYS A 199 -5.27 -17.02 20.37
CA LYS A 199 -4.43 -18.21 20.14
C LYS A 199 -5.19 -19.53 20.30
N PHE A 200 -6.39 -19.52 20.88
CA PHE A 200 -7.14 -20.75 21.14
C PHE A 200 -7.98 -21.13 19.91
N PRO A 201 -7.93 -22.39 19.43
CA PRO A 201 -8.61 -22.83 18.21
C PRO A 201 -10.11 -23.01 18.38
N MET A 202 -10.83 -21.90 18.64
CA MET A 202 -12.27 -21.92 18.90
C MET A 202 -13.10 -22.50 17.74
N ALA A 203 -12.63 -22.36 16.50
CA ALA A 203 -13.30 -22.96 15.35
C ALA A 203 -13.34 -24.50 15.46
N VAL A 204 -12.24 -25.14 15.84
CA VAL A 204 -12.16 -26.60 16.02
C VAL A 204 -12.99 -27.04 17.22
N LEU A 205 -12.95 -26.28 18.32
CA LEU A 205 -13.79 -26.55 19.49
C LEU A 205 -15.28 -26.49 19.13
N LEU A 206 -15.73 -25.46 18.40
CA LEU A 206 -17.12 -25.32 17.99
C LEU A 206 -17.56 -26.41 17.02
N MET A 207 -16.68 -26.85 16.12
CA MET A 207 -16.96 -28.00 15.26
C MET A 207 -17.16 -29.28 16.09
N GLY A 208 -16.27 -29.55 17.05
CA GLY A 208 -16.40 -30.68 17.96
C GLY A 208 -17.67 -30.61 18.82
N ALA A 209 -17.93 -29.45 19.42
CA ALA A 209 -19.13 -29.21 20.23
C ALA A 209 -20.41 -29.35 19.39
N GLY A 210 -20.43 -28.82 18.17
CA GLY A 210 -21.53 -28.98 17.23
C GLY A 210 -21.80 -30.44 16.87
N ALA A 211 -20.75 -31.23 16.60
CA ALA A 211 -20.90 -32.66 16.34
C ALA A 211 -21.42 -33.44 17.55
N VAL A 212 -20.89 -33.18 18.75
CA VAL A 212 -21.36 -33.77 20.00
C VAL A 212 -22.83 -33.41 20.24
N MET A 213 -23.20 -32.15 20.02
CA MET A 213 -24.57 -31.68 20.11
C MET A 213 -25.49 -32.44 19.15
N THR A 214 -25.11 -32.57 17.87
CA THR A 214 -25.89 -33.34 16.87
C THR A 214 -26.01 -34.83 17.21
N TYR A 215 -25.01 -35.41 17.88
CA TYR A 215 -25.04 -36.81 18.30
C TYR A 215 -26.03 -37.07 19.44
N PHE A 216 -26.06 -36.19 20.45
CA PHE A 216 -26.87 -36.39 21.66
C PHE A 216 -28.27 -35.74 21.59
N LEU A 217 -28.45 -34.72 20.75
CA LEU A 217 -29.72 -34.01 20.61
C LEU A 217 -30.36 -34.27 19.24
N PRO A 218 -31.69 -34.20 19.12
CA PRO A 218 -32.39 -34.43 17.85
C PRO A 218 -32.30 -33.20 16.94
N VAL A 219 -31.09 -32.73 16.64
CA VAL A 219 -30.80 -31.50 15.87
C VAL A 219 -31.47 -31.52 14.49
N GLY A 220 -31.51 -32.68 13.83
CA GLY A 220 -32.22 -32.86 12.56
C GLY A 220 -33.73 -32.64 12.66
N SER A 221 -34.36 -32.98 13.79
CA SER A 221 -35.79 -32.72 14.04
C SER A 221 -36.11 -31.22 14.18
N TRP A 222 -35.12 -30.41 14.53
CA TRP A 222 -35.24 -28.95 14.60
C TRP A 222 -35.09 -28.28 13.22
N GLY A 223 -34.93 -29.07 12.16
CA GLY A 223 -34.72 -28.58 10.78
C GLY A 223 -33.32 -28.02 10.53
N ILE A 224 -32.37 -28.25 11.44
CA ILE A 224 -30.98 -27.84 11.27
C ILE A 224 -30.29 -28.82 10.32
N LYS A 225 -29.78 -28.30 9.20
CA LYS A 225 -29.05 -29.08 8.21
C LYS A 225 -27.66 -29.46 8.74
N THR A 226 -27.27 -30.70 8.48
CA THR A 226 -25.93 -31.25 8.75
C THR A 226 -25.25 -31.59 7.43
N LEU A 227 -23.93 -31.79 7.44
CA LEU A 227 -23.22 -32.25 6.24
C LEU A 227 -23.65 -33.66 5.83
N ASP A 228 -23.53 -33.95 4.54
CA ASP A 228 -23.80 -35.29 4.01
C ASP A 228 -22.80 -36.31 4.55
N LYS A 229 -23.25 -37.55 4.73
CA LYS A 229 -22.36 -38.66 5.11
C LYS A 229 -21.39 -38.95 3.98
N VAL A 230 -20.15 -39.24 4.35
CA VAL A 230 -19.05 -39.49 3.41
C VAL A 230 -18.57 -40.93 3.54
N GLU A 231 -18.42 -41.62 2.41
CA GLU A 231 -17.85 -42.97 2.37
C GLU A 231 -16.37 -42.96 2.78
N THR A 232 -15.97 -43.98 3.52
CA THR A 232 -14.57 -44.15 3.94
C THR A 232 -13.71 -44.63 2.76
N GLY A 233 -12.58 -43.97 2.52
CA GLY A 233 -11.68 -44.35 1.45
C GLY A 233 -10.84 -43.19 0.91
N LEU A 234 -9.71 -43.53 0.29
CA LEU A 234 -8.88 -42.59 -0.45
C LEU A 234 -9.35 -42.48 -1.91
N PRO A 235 -9.07 -41.35 -2.59
CA PRO A 235 -9.42 -41.21 -4.00
C PRO A 235 -8.73 -42.28 -4.83
N LYS A 236 -9.49 -42.90 -5.73
CA LYS A 236 -8.93 -43.78 -6.75
C LYS A 236 -8.27 -42.91 -7.82
N TRP A 237 -7.06 -43.30 -8.22
CA TRP A 237 -6.34 -42.62 -9.28
C TRP A 237 -6.89 -43.08 -10.62
N ALA A 238 -7.32 -42.13 -11.45
CA ALA A 238 -7.86 -42.40 -12.78
C ALA A 238 -7.38 -41.35 -13.77
N LEU A 239 -7.12 -41.78 -15.01
CA LEU A 239 -6.91 -40.84 -16.10
C LEU A 239 -8.26 -40.27 -16.56
N PRO A 240 -8.34 -38.97 -16.87
CA PRO A 240 -9.56 -38.38 -17.43
C PRO A 240 -9.96 -39.06 -18.75
N ASP A 241 -11.25 -39.30 -18.93
CA ASP A 241 -11.80 -39.88 -20.16
C ASP A 241 -12.05 -38.78 -21.19
N PHE A 242 -11.33 -38.82 -22.31
CA PHE A 242 -11.39 -37.82 -23.39
C PHE A 242 -12.60 -38.00 -24.32
N SER A 243 -13.40 -39.06 -24.15
CA SER A 243 -14.52 -39.37 -25.03
C SER A 243 -15.87 -38.78 -24.58
N VAL A 244 -15.95 -38.27 -23.35
CA VAL A 244 -17.21 -37.89 -22.69
C VAL A 244 -17.78 -36.55 -23.19
N VAL A 245 -16.91 -35.59 -23.49
CA VAL A 245 -17.30 -34.22 -23.89
C VAL A 245 -16.46 -33.77 -25.09
N PRO A 246 -17.02 -33.03 -26.06
CA PRO A 246 -16.25 -32.48 -27.17
C PRO A 246 -15.03 -31.68 -26.68
N LEU A 247 -13.84 -32.06 -27.13
CA LEU A 247 -12.59 -31.45 -26.66
C LEU A 247 -12.54 -29.93 -26.88
N LYS A 248 -13.14 -29.44 -27.96
CA LYS A 248 -13.19 -28.00 -28.26
C LYS A 248 -13.86 -27.21 -27.12
N ASP A 249 -14.96 -27.74 -26.61
CA ASP A 249 -15.75 -27.07 -25.58
C ASP A 249 -15.03 -27.13 -24.23
N VAL A 250 -14.45 -28.29 -23.90
CA VAL A 250 -13.61 -28.48 -22.70
C VAL A 250 -12.40 -27.55 -22.73
N ILE A 251 -11.69 -27.45 -23.85
CA ILE A 251 -10.51 -26.59 -24.00
C ILE A 251 -10.89 -25.11 -23.79
N THR A 252 -12.04 -24.70 -24.32
CA THR A 252 -12.51 -23.30 -24.22
C THR A 252 -12.93 -22.96 -22.79
N VAL A 253 -13.72 -23.81 -22.14
CA VAL A 253 -14.17 -23.61 -20.75
C VAL A 253 -12.98 -23.65 -19.79
N SER A 254 -12.10 -24.65 -19.94
CA SER A 254 -10.92 -24.80 -19.08
C SER A 254 -9.95 -23.63 -19.18
N LEU A 255 -9.86 -22.96 -20.33
CA LEU A 255 -9.07 -21.73 -20.46
C LEU A 255 -9.62 -20.63 -19.55
N SER A 256 -10.94 -20.41 -19.58
CA SER A 256 -11.60 -19.42 -18.71
C SER A 256 -11.36 -19.73 -17.23
N VAL A 257 -11.51 -21.00 -16.84
CA VAL A 257 -11.26 -21.44 -15.46
C VAL A 257 -9.78 -21.28 -15.07
N ALA A 258 -8.84 -21.58 -15.97
CA ALA A 258 -7.41 -21.40 -15.72
C ALA A 258 -7.03 -19.92 -15.57
N VAL A 259 -7.63 -19.02 -16.35
CA VAL A 259 -7.44 -17.56 -16.21
C VAL A 259 -7.96 -17.08 -14.87
N VAL A 260 -9.09 -17.59 -14.41
CA VAL A 260 -9.66 -17.27 -13.08
C VAL A 260 -8.72 -17.74 -11.99
N ILE A 261 -8.27 -19.00 -12.02
CA ILE A 261 -7.35 -19.55 -11.01
C ILE A 261 -6.06 -18.76 -10.98
N LEU A 262 -5.49 -18.46 -12.15
CA LEU A 262 -4.28 -17.65 -12.29
C LEU A 262 -4.46 -16.28 -11.63
N ALA A 263 -5.52 -15.56 -12.02
CA ALA A 263 -5.76 -14.20 -11.55
C ALA A 263 -6.04 -14.19 -10.05
N GLU A 264 -7.03 -14.96 -9.59
CA GLU A 264 -7.47 -14.94 -8.19
C GLU A 264 -6.37 -15.44 -7.24
N THR A 265 -5.70 -16.54 -7.59
CA THR A 265 -4.68 -17.12 -6.71
C THR A 265 -3.47 -16.20 -6.60
N LEU A 266 -2.91 -15.75 -7.72
CA LEU A 266 -1.72 -14.88 -7.67
C LEU A 266 -1.99 -13.55 -6.98
N LEU A 267 -3.17 -12.97 -7.20
CA LEU A 267 -3.59 -11.73 -6.55
C LEU A 267 -3.71 -11.90 -5.04
N ALA A 268 -4.38 -12.97 -4.61
CA ALA A 268 -4.54 -13.26 -3.20
C ALA A 268 -3.17 -13.53 -2.55
N GLU A 269 -2.31 -14.33 -3.17
CA GLU A 269 -0.96 -14.62 -2.69
C GLU A 269 -0.11 -13.37 -2.54
N ASN A 270 -0.08 -12.51 -3.57
CA ASN A 270 0.69 -11.27 -3.54
C ASN A 270 0.20 -10.32 -2.48
N ASN A 271 -1.11 -10.24 -2.24
CA ASN A 271 -1.62 -9.44 -1.16
C ASN A 271 -1.11 -9.96 0.20
N PHE A 272 -1.27 -11.27 0.47
CA PHE A 272 -0.74 -11.84 1.72
C PHE A 272 0.79 -11.64 1.85
N ALA A 273 1.53 -11.72 0.74
CA ALA A 273 2.96 -11.45 0.70
C ALA A 273 3.30 -10.00 1.06
N GLN A 274 2.59 -9.04 0.48
CA GLN A 274 2.76 -7.61 0.78
C GLN A 274 2.37 -7.27 2.21
N LYS A 275 1.23 -7.78 2.68
CA LYS A 275 0.74 -7.59 4.05
C LYS A 275 1.73 -8.12 5.09
N ASN A 276 2.33 -9.29 4.82
CA ASN A 276 3.24 -9.96 5.76
C ASN A 276 4.74 -9.71 5.49
N GLY A 277 5.08 -8.89 4.49
CA GLY A 277 6.45 -8.48 4.20
C GLY A 277 7.36 -9.59 3.66
N TYR A 278 6.81 -10.56 2.92
CA TYR A 278 7.60 -11.58 2.21
C TYR A 278 7.48 -11.44 0.69
N LYS A 279 8.35 -12.14 -0.05
CA LYS A 279 8.32 -12.17 -1.52
C LYS A 279 7.95 -13.57 -2.00
N ILE A 280 7.31 -13.63 -3.15
CA ILE A 280 6.98 -14.88 -3.85
C ILE A 280 7.55 -14.86 -5.27
N ASP A 281 7.81 -16.03 -5.83
CA ASP A 281 8.11 -16.18 -7.26
C ASP A 281 6.81 -16.52 -7.98
N ASP A 282 6.15 -15.48 -8.52
CA ASP A 282 4.85 -15.61 -9.19
C ASP A 282 4.85 -16.68 -10.28
N ASN A 283 5.97 -16.88 -10.98
CA ASN A 283 6.02 -17.89 -12.02
C ASN A 283 6.08 -19.30 -11.43
N GLN A 284 6.85 -19.50 -10.35
CA GLN A 284 6.88 -20.78 -9.66
C GLN A 284 5.52 -21.11 -9.02
N GLU A 285 4.76 -20.13 -8.55
CA GLU A 285 3.40 -20.35 -8.03
C GLU A 285 2.46 -20.88 -9.12
N ILE A 286 2.53 -20.35 -10.35
CA ILE A 286 1.74 -20.88 -11.48
C ILE A 286 2.05 -22.36 -11.73
N LEU A 287 3.32 -22.76 -11.62
CA LEU A 287 3.70 -24.17 -11.70
C LEU A 287 3.09 -24.99 -10.56
N ALA A 288 3.08 -24.46 -9.33
CA ALA A 288 2.43 -25.11 -8.19
C ALA A 288 0.92 -25.30 -8.42
N PHE A 289 0.23 -24.31 -8.99
CA PHE A 289 -1.21 -24.42 -9.32
C PHE A 289 -1.46 -25.47 -10.39
N SER A 290 -0.61 -25.50 -11.43
CA SER A 290 -0.68 -26.48 -12.51
C SER A 290 -0.53 -27.91 -11.97
N VAL A 291 0.51 -28.17 -11.17
CA VAL A 291 0.74 -29.49 -10.58
C VAL A 291 -0.38 -29.88 -9.61
N GLY A 292 -0.86 -28.92 -8.79
CA GLY A 292 -2.00 -29.15 -7.92
C GLY A 292 -3.26 -29.56 -8.68
N ASN A 293 -3.62 -28.80 -9.73
CA ASN A 293 -4.79 -29.11 -10.56
C ASN A 293 -4.60 -30.41 -11.36
N LEU A 294 -3.38 -30.75 -11.78
CA LEU A 294 -3.10 -32.04 -12.40
C LEU A 294 -3.43 -33.19 -11.44
N LEU A 295 -2.97 -33.11 -10.18
CA LEU A 295 -3.31 -34.11 -9.17
C LEU A 295 -4.81 -34.12 -8.82
N ALA A 296 -5.47 -32.96 -8.83
CA ALA A 296 -6.92 -32.87 -8.65
C ALA A 296 -7.65 -33.65 -9.76
N SER A 297 -7.24 -33.50 -11.02
CA SER A 297 -7.81 -34.24 -12.15
C SER A 297 -7.63 -35.76 -11.99
N LEU A 298 -6.44 -36.21 -11.58
CA LEU A 298 -6.14 -37.63 -11.41
C LEU A 298 -6.89 -38.28 -10.25
N THR A 299 -7.33 -37.48 -9.27
CA THR A 299 -8.05 -37.95 -8.08
C THR A 299 -9.57 -37.76 -8.18
N GLY A 300 -10.08 -37.38 -9.36
CA GLY A 300 -11.51 -37.20 -9.61
C GLY A 300 -12.10 -35.93 -8.99
N CYS A 301 -11.29 -34.92 -8.72
CA CYS A 301 -11.71 -33.66 -8.13
C CYS A 301 -11.98 -32.58 -9.20
N CYS A 302 -12.74 -31.55 -8.81
CA CYS A 302 -12.89 -30.32 -9.58
C CYS A 302 -11.63 -29.43 -9.47
N PRO A 303 -11.53 -28.37 -10.28
CA PRO A 303 -10.39 -27.47 -10.23
C PRO A 303 -10.24 -26.83 -8.86
N ILE A 304 -8.99 -26.66 -8.47
CA ILE A 304 -8.59 -26.08 -7.17
C ILE A 304 -7.90 -24.74 -7.37
N ASN A 305 -8.01 -23.90 -6.35
CA ASN A 305 -7.62 -22.50 -6.34
C ASN A 305 -6.93 -22.13 -5.04
N GLY A 306 -6.34 -20.95 -5.01
CA GLY A 306 -5.97 -20.30 -3.78
C GLY A 306 -7.15 -19.96 -2.90
N SER A 307 -7.04 -20.19 -1.60
CA SER A 307 -8.13 -19.92 -0.65
C SER A 307 -7.77 -18.83 0.33
N VAL A 308 -8.40 -17.66 0.16
CA VAL A 308 -8.29 -16.52 1.09
C VAL A 308 -8.77 -16.93 2.49
N SER A 309 -9.90 -17.65 2.60
CA SER A 309 -10.47 -18.06 3.90
C SER A 309 -9.56 -19.00 4.68
N ARG A 310 -8.99 -20.02 4.03
CA ARG A 310 -8.07 -20.98 4.67
C ARG A 310 -6.75 -20.30 5.06
N THR A 311 -6.25 -19.42 4.18
CA THR A 311 -5.02 -18.64 4.42
C THR A 311 -5.17 -17.70 5.60
N ALA A 312 -6.27 -16.93 5.68
CA ALA A 312 -6.54 -16.04 6.80
C ALA A 312 -6.65 -16.78 8.15
N MET A 313 -7.21 -18.00 8.14
CA MET A 313 -7.22 -18.86 9.32
C MET A 313 -5.80 -19.34 9.68
N GLY A 314 -5.01 -19.79 8.71
CA GLY A 314 -3.60 -20.15 8.94
C GLY A 314 -2.79 -19.00 9.55
N GLU A 315 -2.98 -17.78 9.05
CA GLU A 315 -2.36 -16.56 9.57
C GLU A 315 -2.79 -16.28 11.02
N GLN A 316 -4.09 -16.38 11.32
CA GLN A 316 -4.63 -16.18 12.67
C GLN A 316 -3.96 -17.11 13.70
N TYR A 317 -3.69 -18.37 13.33
CA TYR A 317 -3.02 -19.36 14.20
C TYR A 317 -1.50 -19.39 14.06
N GLN A 318 -0.92 -18.35 13.44
CA GLN A 318 0.52 -18.15 13.30
C GLN A 318 1.26 -19.24 12.51
N GLY A 319 0.64 -19.80 11.48
CA GLY A 319 1.35 -20.61 10.48
C GLY A 319 2.55 -19.85 9.91
N LYS A 320 3.70 -20.52 9.81
CA LYS A 320 4.98 -19.93 9.41
C LYS A 320 5.57 -20.51 8.14
N THR A 321 5.22 -21.75 7.79
CA THR A 321 5.73 -22.41 6.58
C THR A 321 4.66 -23.30 5.95
N GLN A 322 4.94 -23.79 4.73
CA GLN A 322 4.08 -24.76 4.06
C GLN A 322 4.04 -26.15 4.73
N LEU A 323 4.78 -26.36 5.82
CA LEU A 323 4.56 -27.53 6.67
C LEU A 323 3.10 -27.60 7.12
N MET A 324 2.44 -26.46 7.34
CA MET A 324 1.01 -26.45 7.68
C MET A 324 0.13 -27.02 6.56
N GLY A 325 0.47 -26.79 5.29
CA GLY A 325 -0.25 -27.35 4.14
C GLY A 325 -0.05 -28.88 4.05
N ILE A 326 1.17 -29.35 4.30
CA ILE A 326 1.46 -30.79 4.40
C ILE A 326 0.68 -31.43 5.55
N VAL A 327 0.70 -30.82 6.74
CA VAL A 327 -0.06 -31.31 7.90
C VAL A 327 -1.55 -31.33 7.59
N ALA A 328 -2.08 -30.31 6.91
CA ALA A 328 -3.49 -30.26 6.52
C ALA A 328 -3.86 -31.43 5.60
N GLY A 329 -3.05 -31.68 4.55
CA GLY A 329 -3.28 -32.78 3.61
C GLY A 329 -3.16 -34.17 4.26
N ILE A 330 -2.17 -34.38 5.12
CA ILE A 330 -2.00 -35.64 5.87
C ILE A 330 -3.15 -35.84 6.87
N SER A 331 -3.56 -34.78 7.57
CA SER A 331 -4.68 -34.85 8.52
C SER A 331 -6.01 -35.15 7.80
N MET A 332 -6.20 -34.58 6.59
CA MET A 332 -7.37 -34.89 5.76
C MET A 332 -7.35 -36.34 5.28
N MET A 333 -6.17 -36.85 4.91
CA MET A 333 -5.98 -38.26 4.55
C MET A 333 -6.35 -39.20 5.72
N ALA A 334 -5.91 -38.87 6.94
CA ALA A 334 -6.27 -39.61 8.14
C ALA A 334 -7.79 -39.57 8.39
N LEU A 335 -8.42 -38.39 8.26
CA LEU A 335 -9.87 -38.25 8.38
C LEU A 335 -10.63 -39.12 7.38
N LEU A 336 -10.19 -39.18 6.12
CA LEU A 336 -10.83 -40.01 5.09
C LEU A 336 -10.69 -41.52 5.33
N LEU A 337 -9.64 -41.94 6.02
CA LEU A 337 -9.38 -43.36 6.33
C LEU A 337 -10.10 -43.85 7.59
N CYS A 338 -10.25 -43.01 8.62
CA CYS A 338 -10.80 -43.46 9.92
C CYS A 338 -11.87 -42.55 10.54
N GLY A 339 -12.14 -41.37 9.97
CA GLY A 339 -12.96 -40.33 10.59
C GLY A 339 -14.17 -39.85 9.79
N THR A 340 -14.49 -40.45 8.62
CA THR A 340 -15.58 -39.94 7.76
C THR A 340 -16.96 -40.01 8.41
N GLY A 341 -17.18 -40.96 9.33
CA GLY A 341 -18.42 -41.07 10.11
C GLY A 341 -18.72 -39.84 10.97
N PHE A 342 -17.71 -39.06 11.35
CA PHE A 342 -17.87 -37.82 12.12
C PHE A 342 -18.48 -36.68 11.29
N ILE A 343 -18.20 -36.65 9.98
CA ILE A 343 -18.55 -35.53 9.10
C ILE A 343 -20.06 -35.28 9.09
N GLY A 344 -20.87 -36.35 9.07
CA GLY A 344 -22.32 -36.27 9.04
C GLY A 344 -22.95 -35.68 10.31
N TYR A 345 -22.20 -35.50 11.39
CA TYR A 345 -22.69 -34.86 12.62
C TYR A 345 -22.46 -33.34 12.62
N LEU A 346 -21.71 -32.78 11.66
CA LEU A 346 -21.36 -31.37 11.68
C LEU A 346 -22.53 -30.49 11.22
N PRO A 347 -23.04 -29.60 12.09
CA PRO A 347 -24.14 -28.70 11.74
C PRO A 347 -23.66 -27.58 10.81
N VAL A 348 -24.34 -27.41 9.67
CA VAL A 348 -24.01 -26.41 8.63
C VAL A 348 -23.95 -24.98 9.19
N PRO A 349 -24.83 -24.53 10.12
CA PRO A 349 -24.79 -23.16 10.63
C PRO A 349 -23.50 -22.82 11.39
N VAL A 350 -22.94 -23.78 12.13
CA VAL A 350 -21.67 -23.59 12.85
C VAL A 350 -20.51 -23.42 11.87
N LEU A 351 -20.48 -24.26 10.82
CA LEU A 351 -19.45 -24.21 9.79
C LEU A 351 -19.54 -22.90 9.00
N THR A 352 -20.75 -22.47 8.67
CA THR A 352 -21.04 -21.18 8.03
C THR A 352 -20.53 -20.00 8.86
N ALA A 353 -20.75 -20.03 10.18
CA ALA A 353 -20.23 -19.00 11.08
C ALA A 353 -18.69 -18.95 11.12
N ILE A 354 -18.02 -20.10 11.05
CA ILE A 354 -16.56 -20.18 10.97
C ILE A 354 -16.04 -19.51 9.70
N VAL A 355 -16.66 -19.81 8.54
CA VAL A 355 -16.29 -19.22 7.25
C VAL A 355 -16.49 -17.70 7.25
N ILE A 356 -17.65 -17.21 7.70
CA ILE A 356 -17.94 -15.77 7.79
C ILE A 356 -16.94 -15.07 8.71
N SER A 357 -16.64 -15.66 9.89
CA SER A 357 -15.67 -15.09 10.82
C SER A 357 -14.26 -15.02 10.22
N ALA A 358 -13.85 -16.00 9.42
CA ALA A 358 -12.56 -16.00 8.71
C ALA A 358 -12.47 -14.83 7.73
N LEU A 359 -13.47 -14.71 6.87
CA LEU A 359 -13.50 -13.74 5.78
C LEU A 359 -13.65 -12.30 6.26
N ALA A 360 -14.43 -12.06 7.32
CA ALA A 360 -14.55 -10.73 7.90
C ALA A 360 -13.19 -10.14 8.30
N GLY A 361 -12.27 -10.98 8.80
CA GLY A 361 -10.90 -10.57 9.15
C GLY A 361 -9.95 -10.41 7.97
N ALA A 362 -10.33 -10.90 6.78
CA ALA A 362 -9.54 -10.78 5.55
C ALA A 362 -9.92 -9.55 4.70
N THR A 363 -11.03 -8.88 5.01
CA THR A 363 -11.45 -7.64 4.33
C THR A 363 -10.50 -6.48 4.65
N GLU A 364 -10.30 -5.57 3.69
CA GLU A 364 -9.37 -4.44 3.82
C GLU A 364 -10.07 -3.08 3.90
N PHE A 365 -11.18 -3.00 4.64
CA PHE A 365 -11.88 -1.72 4.84
C PHE A 365 -11.01 -0.65 5.54
N GLU A 366 -10.01 -1.07 6.32
CA GLU A 366 -9.01 -0.16 6.90
C GLU A 366 -8.14 0.52 5.85
N LEU A 367 -7.76 -0.20 4.78
CA LEU A 367 -7.03 0.36 3.65
C LEU A 367 -7.89 1.42 2.96
N ALA A 368 -9.17 1.12 2.69
CA ALA A 368 -10.09 2.09 2.09
C ALA A 368 -10.19 3.38 2.92
N ALA A 369 -10.30 3.27 4.25
CA ALA A 369 -10.34 4.43 5.14
C ALA A 369 -9.02 5.24 5.13
N ARG A 370 -7.88 4.57 4.99
CA ARG A 370 -6.56 5.22 4.83
C ARG A 370 -6.46 5.93 3.49
N LEU A 371 -6.83 5.27 2.40
CA LEU A 371 -6.84 5.82 1.04
C LEU A 371 -7.74 7.05 0.97
N TRP A 372 -8.93 7.03 1.58
CA TRP A 372 -9.83 8.18 1.63
C TRP A 372 -9.20 9.44 2.24
N LYS A 373 -8.27 9.28 3.21
CA LYS A 373 -7.54 10.39 3.83
C LYS A 373 -6.34 10.85 3.01
N VAL A 374 -5.70 9.94 2.27
CA VAL A 374 -4.43 10.20 1.55
C VAL A 374 -4.67 10.55 0.07
N SER A 375 -5.39 9.71 -0.65
CA SER A 375 -5.68 9.86 -2.09
C SER A 375 -7.10 9.40 -2.42
N ARG A 376 -7.96 10.38 -2.74
CA ARG A 376 -9.34 10.11 -3.17
C ARG A 376 -9.39 9.29 -4.45
N THR A 377 -8.45 9.52 -5.36
CA THR A 377 -8.36 8.80 -6.63
C THR A 377 -8.03 7.33 -6.40
N GLU A 378 -7.08 7.01 -5.52
CA GLU A 378 -6.78 5.61 -5.16
C GLU A 378 -7.95 4.94 -4.42
N CYS A 379 -8.68 5.69 -3.59
CA CYS A 379 -9.91 5.17 -2.97
C CYS A 379 -11.00 4.86 -4.01
N LEU A 380 -11.11 5.64 -5.08
CA LEU A 380 -12.03 5.36 -6.19
C LEU A 380 -11.60 4.12 -6.98
N ILE A 381 -10.30 3.89 -7.17
CA ILE A 381 -9.77 2.66 -7.79
C ILE A 381 -10.15 1.44 -6.93
N PHE A 382 -9.94 1.52 -5.61
CA PHE A 382 -10.37 0.48 -4.67
C PHE A 382 -11.88 0.21 -4.79
N ALA A 383 -12.70 1.26 -4.77
CA ALA A 383 -14.15 1.14 -4.86
C ALA A 383 -14.59 0.56 -6.23
N GLY A 384 -13.94 0.97 -7.32
CA GLY A 384 -14.20 0.44 -8.66
C GLY A 384 -13.89 -1.05 -8.77
N ALA A 385 -12.76 -1.50 -8.23
CA ALA A 385 -12.42 -2.92 -8.17
C ALA A 385 -13.42 -3.70 -7.29
N PHE A 386 -13.71 -3.18 -6.08
CA PHE A 386 -14.67 -3.79 -5.15
C PHE A 386 -16.07 -3.97 -5.75
N MET A 387 -16.62 -2.91 -6.33
CA MET A 387 -17.93 -2.94 -6.97
C MET A 387 -17.92 -3.79 -8.24
N GLY A 388 -16.84 -3.74 -9.01
CA GLY A 388 -16.68 -4.59 -10.18
C GLY A 388 -16.73 -6.08 -9.83
N VAL A 389 -16.09 -6.50 -8.73
CA VAL A 389 -16.17 -7.87 -8.23
C VAL A 389 -17.59 -8.24 -7.81
N LEU A 390 -18.28 -7.36 -7.06
CA LEU A 390 -19.62 -7.66 -6.57
C LEU A 390 -20.68 -7.78 -7.67
N PHE A 391 -20.61 -6.95 -8.71
CA PHE A 391 -21.66 -6.86 -9.72
C PHE A 391 -21.36 -7.63 -11.01
N LEU A 392 -20.08 -7.77 -11.36
CA LEU A 392 -19.65 -8.31 -12.65
C LEU A 392 -18.75 -9.53 -12.50
N GLY A 393 -18.49 -9.98 -11.27
CA GLY A 393 -17.61 -11.10 -10.97
C GLY A 393 -16.13 -10.72 -10.88
N THR A 394 -15.35 -11.68 -10.40
CA THR A 394 -13.95 -11.48 -9.96
C THR A 394 -13.03 -10.99 -11.07
N ILE A 395 -13.09 -11.62 -12.26
CA ILE A 395 -12.26 -11.25 -13.42
C ILE A 395 -12.52 -9.78 -13.83
N ASN A 396 -13.80 -9.42 -13.99
CA ASN A 396 -14.19 -8.10 -14.46
C ASN A 396 -13.83 -7.02 -13.42
N GLY A 397 -13.99 -7.31 -12.12
CA GLY A 397 -13.54 -6.43 -11.06
C GLY A 397 -12.05 -6.11 -11.09
N VAL A 398 -11.21 -7.12 -11.33
CA VAL A 398 -9.76 -6.93 -11.49
C VAL A 398 -9.46 -6.07 -12.72
N LEU A 399 -10.06 -6.38 -13.87
CA LEU A 399 -9.83 -5.63 -15.11
C LEU A 399 -10.22 -4.16 -14.97
N ILE A 400 -11.37 -3.87 -14.34
CA ILE A 400 -11.80 -2.50 -14.03
C ILE A 400 -10.76 -1.81 -13.15
N GLY A 401 -10.30 -2.47 -12.07
CA GLY A 401 -9.27 -1.93 -11.19
C GLY A 401 -7.97 -1.61 -11.93
N ILE A 402 -7.48 -2.54 -12.77
CA ILE A 402 -6.28 -2.36 -13.58
C ILE A 402 -6.43 -1.18 -14.54
N ILE A 403 -7.53 -1.10 -15.28
CA ILE A 403 -7.80 0.01 -16.23
C ILE A 403 -7.83 1.35 -15.51
N LEU A 404 -8.51 1.42 -14.35
CA LEU A 404 -8.56 2.64 -13.54
C LEU A 404 -7.18 3.02 -13.00
N SER A 405 -6.39 2.03 -12.55
CA SER A 405 -5.02 2.26 -12.05
C SER A 405 -4.08 2.75 -13.16
N PHE A 406 -4.14 2.17 -14.36
CA PHE A 406 -3.36 2.65 -15.50
C PHE A 406 -3.81 4.05 -15.93
N SER A 407 -5.12 4.31 -15.95
CA SER A 407 -5.65 5.63 -16.28
C SER A 407 -5.17 6.70 -15.30
N GLU A 408 -5.19 6.40 -13.99
CA GLU A 408 -4.64 7.29 -12.95
C GLU A 408 -3.14 7.53 -13.15
N MET A 409 -2.37 6.47 -13.38
CA MET A 409 -0.92 6.58 -13.63
C MET A 409 -0.63 7.48 -14.84
N ILE A 410 -1.37 7.32 -15.93
CA ILE A 410 -1.23 8.15 -17.14
C ILE A 410 -1.58 9.61 -16.83
N ILE A 411 -2.71 9.86 -16.16
CA ILE A 411 -3.15 11.22 -15.80
C ILE A 411 -2.11 11.90 -14.89
N ARG A 412 -1.62 11.19 -13.88
CA ARG A 412 -0.62 11.68 -12.93
C ARG A 412 0.71 12.00 -13.63
N THR A 413 1.17 11.12 -14.51
CA THR A 413 2.42 11.33 -15.27
C THR A 413 2.28 12.46 -16.30
N SER A 414 1.06 12.70 -16.80
CA SER A 414 0.76 13.80 -17.74
C SER A 414 0.70 15.18 -17.07
N LYS A 415 0.60 15.25 -15.73
CA LYS A 415 0.59 16.49 -14.94
C LYS A 415 1.67 16.45 -13.87
N PRO A 416 2.96 16.47 -14.25
CA PRO A 416 4.04 16.36 -13.30
C PRO A 416 4.19 17.62 -12.45
N ALA A 417 4.93 17.49 -11.35
CA ALA A 417 5.37 18.63 -10.56
C ALA A 417 6.22 19.56 -11.44
N ARG A 418 5.95 20.86 -11.35
CA ARG A 418 6.53 21.90 -12.18
C ARG A 418 6.48 23.21 -11.41
N CYS A 419 7.50 24.05 -11.57
CA CYS A 419 7.56 25.35 -10.91
C CYS A 419 8.45 26.34 -11.66
N PHE A 420 8.27 27.62 -11.37
CA PHE A 420 9.17 28.67 -11.82
C PHE A 420 10.23 28.91 -10.74
N LEU A 421 11.47 29.12 -11.15
CA LEU A 421 12.60 29.26 -10.25
C LEU A 421 13.04 30.71 -10.10
N GLY A 422 13.38 31.07 -8.87
CA GLY A 422 13.97 32.34 -8.49
C GLY A 422 15.16 32.14 -7.57
N ILE A 423 15.66 33.25 -7.05
CA ILE A 423 16.80 33.32 -6.13
C ILE A 423 16.40 34.17 -4.94
N GLN A 424 16.78 33.69 -3.76
CA GLN A 424 16.73 34.51 -2.56
C GLN A 424 17.95 35.46 -2.51
N PRO A 425 17.77 36.76 -2.22
CA PRO A 425 18.85 37.72 -2.11
C PRO A 425 20.01 37.22 -1.23
N GLY A 426 21.24 37.37 -1.71
CA GLY A 426 22.45 36.87 -1.08
C GLY A 426 22.75 35.39 -1.32
N HIS A 427 21.79 34.58 -1.77
CA HIS A 427 21.99 33.16 -2.04
C HIS A 427 22.33 32.86 -3.51
N ARG A 428 22.90 31.68 -3.75
CA ARG A 428 23.38 31.25 -5.08
C ARG A 428 22.52 30.17 -5.73
N HIS A 429 21.61 29.56 -4.97
CA HIS A 429 20.79 28.42 -5.38
C HIS A 429 19.45 28.89 -5.96
N PHE A 430 18.97 28.16 -6.96
CA PHE A 430 17.65 28.38 -7.54
C PHE A 430 16.60 27.58 -6.77
N ARG A 431 15.52 28.25 -6.36
CA ARG A 431 14.42 27.69 -5.58
C ARG A 431 13.09 28.00 -6.23
N ASP A 432 12.06 27.23 -5.89
CA ASP A 432 10.71 27.54 -6.33
C ASP A 432 10.27 28.90 -5.78
N ILE A 433 9.73 29.77 -6.62
CA ILE A 433 9.25 31.09 -6.20
C ILE A 433 8.07 30.95 -5.21
N GLU A 434 7.32 29.85 -5.30
CA GLU A 434 6.22 29.57 -4.37
C GLU A 434 6.70 29.08 -2.97
N GLU A 435 7.97 28.73 -2.79
CA GLU A 435 8.52 28.32 -1.48
C GLU A 435 8.54 29.48 -0.46
N GLY A 436 8.63 30.74 -0.91
CA GLY A 436 8.72 31.87 0.00
C GLY A 436 8.72 33.24 -0.68
N ARG A 437 8.17 34.24 0.01
CA ARG A 437 8.06 35.62 -0.50
C ARG A 437 9.40 36.32 -0.74
N GLN A 438 10.47 35.80 -0.13
CA GLN A 438 11.83 36.29 -0.25
C GLN A 438 12.57 35.76 -1.49
N ILE A 439 11.91 34.94 -2.31
CA ILE A 439 12.51 34.36 -3.53
C ILE A 439 12.02 35.18 -4.73
N HIS A 440 12.97 35.72 -5.49
CA HIS A 440 12.67 36.63 -6.60
C HIS A 440 13.15 36.08 -7.93
N GLU A 441 12.41 36.36 -9.00
CA GLU A 441 12.79 36.02 -10.37
C GLU A 441 14.09 36.73 -10.78
N VAL A 442 14.88 36.09 -11.64
CA VAL A 442 16.04 36.73 -12.28
C VAL A 442 15.52 37.68 -13.36
N LYS A 443 15.91 38.94 -13.30
CA LYS A 443 15.37 40.00 -14.17
C LYS A 443 15.51 39.67 -15.65
N GLY A 444 14.40 39.61 -16.37
CA GLY A 444 14.33 39.33 -17.81
C GLY A 444 14.63 37.88 -18.18
N VAL A 445 14.61 36.93 -17.23
CA VAL A 445 14.82 35.50 -17.49
C VAL A 445 13.71 34.68 -16.84
N VAL A 446 13.04 33.87 -17.64
CA VAL A 446 12.13 32.84 -17.15
C VAL A 446 12.92 31.56 -16.93
N ILE A 447 12.94 31.05 -15.70
CA ILE A 447 13.56 29.75 -15.38
C ILE A 447 12.45 28.80 -14.96
N TYR A 448 12.24 27.73 -15.72
CA TYR A 448 11.12 26.81 -15.55
C TYR A 448 11.63 25.39 -15.30
N ARG A 449 11.29 24.81 -14.14
CA ARG A 449 11.64 23.43 -13.78
C ARG A 449 10.51 22.50 -14.13
N PHE A 450 10.84 21.45 -14.88
CA PHE A 450 9.91 20.38 -15.25
C PHE A 450 10.39 19.03 -14.70
N SER A 451 9.65 18.47 -13.75
CA SER A 451 10.12 17.33 -12.95
C SER A 451 9.64 15.97 -13.46
N SER A 452 9.61 15.75 -14.78
CA SER A 452 9.23 14.47 -15.40
C SER A 452 9.76 14.34 -16.83
N ASN A 453 9.74 13.11 -17.37
CA ASN A 453 10.00 12.87 -18.79
C ASN A 453 9.06 13.70 -19.68
N LEU A 454 9.56 14.13 -20.83
CA LEU A 454 8.79 14.90 -21.80
C LEU A 454 8.24 13.97 -22.89
N PHE A 455 6.92 13.94 -23.03
CA PHE A 455 6.27 13.09 -24.02
C PHE A 455 4.97 13.72 -24.51
N PHE A 456 4.33 13.08 -25.49
CA PHE A 456 3.15 13.59 -26.18
C PHE A 456 2.04 14.11 -25.25
N ALA A 457 1.84 13.52 -24.07
CA ALA A 457 0.74 13.87 -23.18
C ALA A 457 1.01 15.12 -22.33
N ASN A 458 2.27 15.49 -22.09
CA ASN A 458 2.63 16.58 -21.17
C ASN A 458 3.42 17.72 -21.82
N VAL A 459 3.95 17.57 -23.02
CA VAL A 459 4.75 18.64 -23.65
C VAL A 459 3.95 19.93 -23.89
N SER A 460 2.66 19.81 -24.21
CA SER A 460 1.76 20.97 -24.38
C SER A 460 1.59 21.77 -23.09
N VAL A 461 1.73 21.11 -21.94
CA VAL A 461 1.66 21.71 -20.61
C VAL A 461 2.89 22.59 -20.38
N LEU A 462 4.08 22.07 -20.68
CA LEU A 462 5.34 22.83 -20.65
C LEU A 462 5.30 24.04 -21.60
N GLN A 463 4.87 23.82 -22.84
CA GLN A 463 4.80 24.89 -23.85
C GLN A 463 3.87 26.02 -23.36
N LYS A 464 2.67 25.68 -22.90
CA LYS A 464 1.67 26.64 -22.43
C LYS A 464 2.14 27.43 -21.20
N ASP A 465 2.81 26.78 -20.25
CA ASP A 465 3.33 27.47 -19.07
C ASP A 465 4.40 28.49 -19.46
N ILE A 466 5.36 28.09 -20.30
CA ILE A 466 6.42 28.97 -20.76
C ILE A 466 5.81 30.15 -21.50
N GLU A 467 4.94 29.91 -22.49
CA GLU A 467 4.28 30.95 -23.28
C GLU A 467 3.49 31.94 -22.41
N ASN A 468 2.76 31.46 -21.40
CA ASN A 468 1.98 32.31 -20.49
C ASN A 468 2.86 33.12 -19.53
N SER A 469 4.08 32.66 -19.24
CA SER A 469 5.02 33.34 -18.35
C SER A 469 5.86 34.42 -19.05
N LEU A 470 5.80 34.52 -20.39
CA LEU A 470 6.58 35.51 -21.14
C LEU A 470 6.05 36.93 -20.87
N LYS A 471 6.93 37.78 -20.34
CA LYS A 471 6.75 39.24 -20.24
C LYS A 471 7.37 39.95 -21.45
N ALA A 472 6.99 41.21 -21.68
CA ALA A 472 7.50 42.01 -22.80
C ALA A 472 9.02 42.25 -22.75
N ASP A 473 9.62 42.22 -21.56
CA ASP A 473 11.06 42.39 -21.32
C ASP A 473 11.82 41.07 -21.16
N THR A 474 11.18 39.92 -21.44
CA THR A 474 11.82 38.60 -21.37
C THR A 474 12.92 38.50 -22.41
N LYS A 475 14.14 38.17 -21.96
CA LYS A 475 15.32 38.00 -22.82
C LYS A 475 15.71 36.54 -23.01
N ALA A 476 15.37 35.68 -22.06
CA ALA A 476 15.57 34.24 -22.20
C ALA A 476 14.58 33.39 -21.41
N VAL A 477 14.45 32.16 -21.89
CA VAL A 477 13.79 31.04 -21.22
C VAL A 477 14.84 29.96 -20.99
N ILE A 478 14.93 29.50 -19.75
CA ILE A 478 15.79 28.38 -19.34
C ILE A 478 14.89 27.27 -18.79
N ILE A 479 14.89 26.11 -19.44
CA ILE A 479 14.26 24.91 -18.90
C ILE A 479 15.27 24.19 -18.01
N ASP A 480 15.00 24.13 -16.70
CA ASP A 480 15.64 23.19 -15.79
C ASP A 480 15.03 21.80 -16.04
N ALA A 481 15.80 21.00 -16.78
CA ALA A 481 15.46 19.64 -17.21
C ALA A 481 16.11 18.56 -16.32
N SER A 482 16.45 18.91 -15.07
CA SER A 482 16.97 17.95 -14.08
C SER A 482 16.06 16.73 -13.85
N GLY A 483 14.74 16.91 -13.99
CA GLY A 483 13.75 15.82 -13.90
C GLY A 483 13.40 15.14 -15.23
N VAL A 484 13.97 15.58 -16.35
CA VAL A 484 13.70 15.03 -17.68
C VAL A 484 14.72 13.93 -17.99
N GLY A 485 14.31 12.67 -17.80
CA GLY A 485 15.15 11.51 -18.11
C GLY A 485 15.06 11.04 -19.56
N SER A 486 13.95 11.32 -20.24
CA SER A 486 13.73 10.93 -21.64
C SER A 486 12.78 11.89 -22.35
N ILE A 487 12.87 11.89 -23.68
CA ILE A 487 12.02 12.67 -24.57
C ILE A 487 11.52 11.79 -25.74
N ASP A 488 10.23 11.89 -26.08
CA ASP A 488 9.68 11.26 -27.28
C ASP A 488 9.72 12.17 -28.52
N ILE A 489 9.40 11.62 -29.69
CA ILE A 489 9.43 12.37 -30.96
C ILE A 489 8.45 13.56 -30.97
N THR A 490 7.26 13.40 -30.38
CA THR A 490 6.25 14.47 -30.33
C THR A 490 6.74 15.63 -29.48
N ALA A 491 7.36 15.32 -28.34
CA ALA A 491 7.93 16.32 -27.45
C ALA A 491 9.15 17.02 -28.08
N ALA A 492 10.00 16.28 -28.79
CA ALA A 492 11.13 16.86 -29.53
C ALA A 492 10.65 17.87 -30.59
N ASP A 493 9.66 17.51 -31.42
CA ASP A 493 9.10 18.42 -32.42
C ASP A 493 8.48 19.67 -31.78
N ARG A 494 7.80 19.50 -30.64
CA ARG A 494 7.20 20.61 -29.90
C ARG A 494 8.24 21.54 -29.28
N LEU A 495 9.35 21.02 -28.79
CA LEU A 495 10.48 21.84 -28.33
C LEU A 495 11.09 22.66 -29.47
N VAL A 496 11.17 22.11 -30.69
CA VAL A 496 11.62 22.85 -31.87
C VAL A 496 10.67 23.99 -32.20
N ILE A 497 9.36 23.74 -32.18
CA ILE A 497 8.36 24.78 -32.42
C ILE A 497 8.46 25.89 -31.37
N LEU A 498 8.59 25.51 -30.10
CA LEU A 498 8.77 26.46 -29.00
C LEU A 498 10.05 27.29 -29.18
N GLN A 499 11.18 26.64 -29.46
CA GLN A 499 12.46 27.33 -29.66
C GLN A 499 12.39 28.33 -30.81
N LYS A 500 11.81 27.94 -31.96
CA LYS A 500 11.63 28.85 -33.10
C LYS A 500 10.72 30.03 -32.76
N SER A 501 9.61 29.78 -32.05
CA SER A 501 8.71 30.86 -31.61
C SER A 501 9.38 31.84 -30.65
N LEU A 502 10.27 31.35 -29.77
CA LEU A 502 11.06 32.20 -28.88
C LEU A 502 12.11 32.99 -29.68
N GLU A 503 12.78 32.36 -30.65
CA GLU A 503 13.77 32.99 -31.51
C GLU A 503 13.17 34.12 -32.35
N GLU A 504 11.97 33.92 -32.91
CA GLU A 504 11.21 34.97 -33.64
C GLU A 504 10.91 36.20 -32.76
N LYS A 505 10.77 36.00 -31.44
CA LYS A 505 10.58 37.07 -30.44
C LYS A 505 11.89 37.66 -29.92
N GLY A 506 13.04 37.19 -30.41
CA GLY A 506 14.37 37.59 -29.92
C GLY A 506 14.71 37.05 -28.53
N ILE A 507 14.01 36.02 -28.06
CA ILE A 507 14.18 35.40 -26.74
C ILE A 507 15.12 34.20 -26.89
N ARG A 508 16.20 34.15 -26.10
CA ARG A 508 17.12 33.01 -26.10
C ARG A 508 16.50 31.81 -25.38
N PHE A 509 16.74 30.62 -25.90
CA PHE A 509 16.21 29.38 -25.34
C PHE A 509 17.35 28.46 -24.88
N TYR A 510 17.25 27.97 -23.63
CA TYR A 510 18.21 27.04 -23.07
C TYR A 510 17.54 25.83 -22.39
N ILE A 511 18.19 24.67 -22.49
CA ILE A 511 17.88 23.46 -21.74
C ILE A 511 19.08 23.14 -20.84
N THR A 512 18.85 22.98 -19.54
CA THR A 512 19.91 22.84 -18.53
C THR A 512 19.65 21.71 -17.53
N GLU A 513 20.70 21.33 -16.79
CA GLU A 513 20.65 20.35 -15.68
C GLU A 513 20.23 18.92 -16.09
N HIS A 514 20.02 18.62 -17.37
CA HIS A 514 19.63 17.29 -17.84
C HIS A 514 20.77 16.28 -17.86
N ILE A 515 20.39 15.00 -17.80
CA ILE A 515 21.33 13.89 -17.93
C ILE A 515 21.92 13.78 -19.34
N ALA A 516 23.13 13.21 -19.45
CA ALA A 516 23.84 13.10 -20.71
C ALA A 516 23.06 12.33 -21.80
N ASP A 517 22.33 11.28 -21.41
CA ASP A 517 21.55 10.44 -22.33
C ASP A 517 20.48 11.24 -23.10
N LEU A 518 19.93 12.31 -22.51
CA LEU A 518 18.97 13.17 -23.19
C LEU A 518 19.60 13.87 -24.41
N ASN A 519 20.90 14.21 -24.38
CA ASN A 519 21.59 14.73 -25.57
C ASN A 519 21.70 13.70 -26.69
N GLU A 520 21.89 12.42 -26.34
CA GLU A 520 21.92 11.34 -27.32
C GLU A 520 20.53 11.13 -27.94
N GLN A 521 19.48 11.16 -27.12
CA GLN A 521 18.09 11.11 -27.59
C GLN A 521 17.77 12.30 -28.51
N MET A 522 18.15 13.53 -28.14
CA MET A 522 17.97 14.72 -28.99
C MET A 522 18.64 14.57 -30.36
N ARG A 523 19.86 14.01 -30.43
CA ARG A 523 20.53 13.72 -31.71
C ARG A 523 19.79 12.67 -32.52
N LYS A 524 19.34 11.58 -31.90
CA LYS A 524 18.57 10.50 -32.56
C LYS A 524 17.22 10.99 -33.10
N LEU A 525 16.58 11.92 -32.39
CA LEU A 525 15.29 12.51 -32.76
C LEU A 525 15.40 13.69 -33.74
N GLY A 526 16.60 14.01 -34.24
CA GLY A 526 16.80 15.06 -35.25
C GLY A 526 16.88 16.49 -34.71
N ILE A 527 16.85 16.67 -33.38
CA ILE A 527 16.95 17.99 -32.72
C ILE A 527 18.33 18.24 -32.09
N GLY A 528 19.33 17.43 -32.47
CA GLY A 528 20.72 17.55 -32.01
C GLY A 528 21.37 18.89 -32.34
N TYR A 529 20.87 19.59 -33.37
CA TYR A 529 21.34 20.94 -33.71
C TYR A 529 21.13 21.94 -32.57
N LEU A 530 20.15 21.74 -31.68
CA LEU A 530 19.98 22.57 -30.48
C LEU A 530 21.17 22.46 -29.52
N VAL A 531 21.81 21.29 -29.47
CA VAL A 531 23.04 21.09 -28.71
C VAL A 531 24.20 21.82 -29.37
N GLU A 532 24.31 21.71 -30.70
CA GLU A 532 25.38 22.32 -31.50
C GLU A 532 25.29 23.86 -31.53
N ALA A 533 24.07 24.40 -31.61
CA ALA A 533 23.78 25.84 -31.51
C ALA A 533 23.98 26.40 -30.09
N GLY A 534 24.23 25.52 -29.11
CA GLY A 534 24.50 25.91 -27.73
C GLY A 534 23.26 26.23 -26.89
N CYS A 535 22.07 25.82 -27.32
CA CYS A 535 20.87 25.86 -26.48
C CYS A 535 20.97 24.87 -25.31
N ALA A 536 21.71 23.77 -25.45
CA ALA A 536 21.99 22.88 -24.32
C ALA A 536 23.18 23.38 -23.49
N ARG A 537 22.98 23.56 -22.18
CA ARG A 537 24.04 23.92 -21.22
C ARG A 537 24.01 23.00 -20.02
N ARG A 538 25.18 22.79 -19.40
CA ARG A 538 25.28 21.88 -18.26
C ARG A 538 24.54 22.38 -17.04
N THR A 539 24.57 23.69 -16.78
CA THR A 539 23.90 24.28 -15.62
C THR A 539 23.18 25.57 -15.96
N ILE A 540 22.20 25.95 -15.14
CA ILE A 540 21.49 27.24 -15.24
C ILE A 540 22.49 28.40 -15.18
N HIS A 541 23.50 28.31 -14.32
CA HIS A 541 24.53 29.34 -14.19
C HIS A 541 25.30 29.60 -15.50
N ILE A 542 25.65 28.54 -16.25
CA ILE A 542 26.37 28.70 -17.52
C ILE A 542 25.46 29.35 -18.56
N ALA A 543 24.18 28.97 -18.62
CA ALA A 543 23.20 29.60 -19.51
C ALA A 543 23.03 31.11 -19.23
N LEU A 544 22.96 31.50 -17.95
CA LEU A 544 22.92 32.92 -17.56
C LEU A 544 24.21 33.67 -17.93
N LYS A 545 25.36 33.02 -17.76
CA LYS A 545 26.66 33.61 -18.11
C LYS A 545 26.79 33.88 -19.62
N ASP A 546 26.25 33.02 -20.48
CA ASP A 546 26.19 33.23 -21.94
C ASP A 546 25.40 34.48 -22.33
N MET A 547 24.51 34.95 -21.45
CA MET A 547 23.73 36.17 -21.61
C MET A 547 24.39 37.40 -20.97
N GLY A 548 25.58 37.24 -20.37
CA GLY A 548 26.25 38.29 -19.59
C GLY A 548 25.65 38.52 -18.20
N ILE A 549 24.76 37.63 -17.73
CA ILE A 549 24.15 37.72 -16.40
C ILE A 549 25.02 36.93 -15.42
N ASN A 550 25.83 37.67 -14.65
CA ASN A 550 26.75 37.10 -13.66
C ASN A 550 26.19 37.19 -12.24
N ARG A 551 26.87 36.53 -11.29
CA ARG A 551 26.57 36.66 -9.87
C ARG A 551 27.18 37.95 -9.29
N PRO A 552 26.53 38.61 -8.33
CA PRO A 552 25.14 38.37 -7.90
C PRO A 552 24.14 38.72 -9.02
N TYR A 553 23.11 37.87 -9.18
CA TYR A 553 22.19 37.99 -10.30
C TYR A 553 21.21 39.16 -10.08
N PRO A 554 20.88 39.94 -11.11
CA PRO A 554 19.85 40.98 -11.00
C PRO A 554 18.48 40.33 -10.77
N LEU A 555 17.78 40.79 -9.72
CA LEU A 555 16.46 40.28 -9.36
C LEU A 555 15.35 41.23 -9.81
N GLU A 556 14.16 40.69 -10.05
CA GLU A 556 12.97 41.51 -10.28
C GLU A 556 12.53 42.30 -9.04
N GLY A 557 11.76 43.36 -9.24
CA GLY A 557 11.27 44.21 -8.15
C GLY A 557 12.28 45.21 -7.59
N GLY A 558 13.47 45.34 -8.21
CA GLY A 558 14.51 46.25 -7.74
C GLY A 558 15.17 45.81 -6.43
N VAL A 559 15.05 44.52 -6.10
CA VAL A 559 15.63 43.94 -4.89
C VAL A 559 17.13 43.83 -5.05
N ASP A 560 17.86 44.36 -4.08
CA ASP A 560 19.31 44.26 -4.07
C ASP A 560 19.77 42.85 -3.70
N ASN A 561 20.72 42.30 -4.46
CA ASN A 561 21.20 40.94 -4.33
C ASN A 561 22.66 40.91 -3.85
N GLU A 562 23.02 41.80 -2.92
CA GLU A 562 24.37 41.85 -2.38
C GLU A 562 24.78 40.54 -1.69
N GLU A 563 26.08 40.22 -1.75
CA GLU A 563 26.59 39.07 -1.02
C GLU A 563 26.53 39.32 0.50
N ILE A 564 25.65 38.56 1.15
CA ILE A 564 25.48 38.58 2.60
C ILE A 564 26.64 37.83 3.31
N SER A 565 26.92 38.12 4.59
CA SER A 565 27.89 37.38 5.40
C SER A 565 27.59 35.87 5.48
N GLY A 566 28.64 35.06 5.66
CA GLY A 566 28.53 33.59 5.71
C GLY A 566 27.71 33.06 6.91
N SER A 567 27.63 33.79 8.02
CA SER A 567 26.79 33.44 9.18
C SER A 567 25.30 33.59 8.86
N ARG A 568 24.90 34.74 8.32
CA ARG A 568 23.51 35.02 7.96
C ARG A 568 22.99 34.10 6.84
N LYS A 569 23.84 33.75 5.87
CA LYS A 569 23.52 32.70 4.87
C LYS A 569 23.23 31.33 5.50
N ARG A 570 23.94 30.96 6.58
CA ARG A 570 23.74 29.69 7.27
C ARG A 570 22.46 29.67 8.09
N ALA A 571 22.17 30.75 8.83
CA ALA A 571 20.91 30.89 9.56
C ALA A 571 19.70 30.84 8.60
N ASP A 572 19.74 31.64 7.53
CA ASP A 572 18.71 31.66 6.49
C ASP A 572 18.52 30.27 5.86
N ASN A 573 19.61 29.56 5.55
CA ASN A 573 19.54 28.20 5.02
C ASN A 573 18.90 27.20 6.01
N ARG A 574 19.20 27.27 7.32
CA ARG A 574 18.58 26.35 8.31
C ARG A 574 17.08 26.53 8.40
N VAL A 575 16.63 27.78 8.50
CA VAL A 575 15.19 28.11 8.53
C VAL A 575 14.52 27.65 7.23
N GLN A 576 15.17 27.87 6.09
CA GLN A 576 14.66 27.42 4.80
C GLN A 576 14.62 25.90 4.64
N GLU A 577 15.62 25.17 5.13
CA GLU A 577 15.61 23.71 5.15
C GLU A 577 14.43 23.19 5.98
N PHE A 578 14.14 23.85 7.10
CA PHE A 578 12.98 23.51 7.93
C PHE A 578 11.66 23.81 7.22
N VAL A 579 11.52 25.00 6.61
CA VAL A 579 10.34 25.37 5.81
C VAL A 579 10.15 24.43 4.63
N TRP A 580 11.22 24.07 3.94
CA TRP A 580 11.20 23.09 2.86
C TRP A 580 10.76 21.70 3.35
N ALA A 581 11.28 21.24 4.48
CA ALA A 581 10.99 19.92 5.02
C ALA A 581 9.54 19.77 5.49
N PHE A 582 8.95 20.82 6.09
CA PHE A 582 7.63 20.76 6.71
C PHE A 582 6.53 21.53 5.96
N GLY A 583 6.90 22.35 4.98
CA GLY A 583 5.98 23.09 4.12
C GLY A 583 4.92 23.86 4.91
N LYS A 584 3.64 23.59 4.62
CA LYS A 584 2.48 24.19 5.31
C LYS A 584 2.35 23.81 6.79
N HIS A 585 3.08 22.79 7.25
CA HIS A 585 3.05 22.32 8.64
C HIS A 585 4.20 22.89 9.48
N THR A 586 5.07 23.71 8.89
CA THR A 586 6.26 24.29 9.56
C THR A 586 5.93 24.90 10.92
N GLU A 587 4.98 25.82 10.99
CA GLU A 587 4.60 26.48 12.25
C GLU A 587 4.18 25.47 13.34
N LYS A 588 3.36 24.48 12.97
CA LYS A 588 2.88 23.44 13.91
C LYS A 588 4.00 22.54 14.38
N GLU A 589 4.96 22.21 13.51
CA GLU A 589 6.07 21.34 13.90
C GLU A 589 7.10 22.09 14.75
N ILE A 590 7.33 23.39 14.51
CA ILE A 590 8.11 24.26 15.40
C ILE A 590 7.48 24.26 16.80
N GLU A 591 6.19 24.54 16.89
CA GLU A 591 5.45 24.55 18.17
C GLU A 591 5.55 23.20 18.89
N LYS A 592 5.37 22.10 18.16
CA LYS A 592 5.48 20.74 18.70
C LYS A 592 6.91 20.41 19.16
N GLN A 593 7.94 20.86 18.45
CA GLN A 593 9.33 20.68 18.87
C GLN A 593 9.64 21.46 20.15
N ILE A 594 9.18 22.71 20.24
CA ILE A 594 9.30 23.54 21.46
C ILE A 594 8.65 22.81 22.64
N VAL A 595 7.39 22.35 22.49
CA VAL A 595 6.68 21.60 23.53
C VAL A 595 7.41 20.31 23.92
N ASN A 596 8.01 19.59 22.96
CA ASN A 596 8.73 18.36 23.21
C ASN A 596 10.07 18.59 23.92
N GLN A 597 10.80 19.64 23.56
CA GLN A 597 12.03 20.04 24.26
C GLN A 597 11.72 20.43 25.70
N ILE A 598 10.67 21.23 25.92
CA ILE A 598 10.17 21.59 27.26
C ILE A 598 9.79 20.32 28.06
N LYS A 599 9.16 19.32 27.44
CA LYS A 599 8.82 18.05 28.09
C LYS A 599 10.03 17.15 28.38
N GLN A 600 11.04 17.14 27.52
CA GLN A 600 12.29 16.40 27.75
C GLN A 600 13.07 16.99 28.94
N LEU A 601 13.12 18.32 29.02
CA LEU A 601 13.69 19.04 30.16
C LEU A 601 12.97 18.72 31.49
N LYS A 602 11.71 18.29 31.45
CA LYS A 602 10.94 17.84 32.62
C LYS A 602 11.26 16.39 33.06
N LYS A 603 11.87 15.56 32.20
CA LYS A 603 12.18 14.14 32.52
C LYS A 603 13.54 13.96 33.20
N ASP A 604 14.50 14.83 32.92
CA ASP A 604 15.81 14.87 33.58
C ASP A 604 15.69 15.64 34.90
N VAL A 605 15.04 15.05 35.90
CA VAL A 605 14.82 15.70 37.20
C VAL A 605 15.94 15.37 38.18
N GLY A 606 16.84 16.34 38.31
CA GLY A 606 17.77 16.51 39.42
C GLY A 606 18.51 17.82 39.20
N GLU A 607 17.80 18.94 39.38
CA GLU A 607 18.07 20.29 38.84
C GLU A 607 17.71 20.45 37.36
N ILE A 608 16.80 21.40 37.09
CA ILE A 608 16.73 22.02 35.76
C ILE A 608 18.08 22.71 35.58
N ASP A 609 18.98 22.05 34.88
CA ASP A 609 20.24 22.63 34.50
C ASP A 609 19.93 23.73 33.48
N VAL A 610 19.90 24.98 33.97
CA VAL A 610 19.62 26.13 33.11
C VAL A 610 20.69 26.19 32.03
N GLU A 611 21.92 25.76 32.29
CA GLU A 611 22.98 25.67 31.27
C GLU A 611 22.57 24.75 30.11
N LYS A 612 21.94 23.59 30.36
CA LYS A 612 21.42 22.73 29.27
C LYS A 612 20.26 23.35 28.47
N LEU A 613 19.48 24.23 29.09
CA LEU A 613 18.36 24.95 28.45
C LEU A 613 18.90 26.09 27.56
N MET A 614 19.99 26.70 27.99
CA MET A 614 20.71 27.78 27.31
C MET A 614 21.58 27.25 26.16
N HIS A 615 22.15 26.06 26.31
CA HIS A 615 23.03 25.43 25.31
C HIS A 615 22.33 24.43 24.37
N GLY A 616 21.14 23.91 24.74
CA GLY A 616 20.40 22.91 23.97
C GLY A 616 21.20 21.62 23.66
N ALA A 617 20.61 20.68 22.92
CA ALA A 617 21.32 19.49 22.39
C ALA A 617 22.30 19.84 21.24
N TRP A 618 22.67 21.13 21.09
CA TRP A 618 23.35 21.69 19.94
C TRP A 618 24.57 22.50 20.41
N THR A 619 25.61 21.79 20.86
CA THR A 619 26.91 22.33 21.30
C THR A 619 27.72 23.10 20.23
N HIS A 620 27.09 23.46 19.11
CA HIS A 620 27.70 24.10 17.94
C HIS A 620 26.91 25.35 17.47
N MET A 621 26.11 25.98 18.34
CA MET A 621 25.48 27.28 18.01
C MET A 621 26.52 28.41 18.04
N GLU A 622 26.57 29.23 16.99
CA GLU A 622 27.39 30.44 16.97
C GLU A 622 26.77 31.51 17.88
N GLU A 623 27.56 32.47 18.34
CA GLU A 623 27.18 33.48 19.35
C GLU A 623 25.90 34.27 18.99
N LEU A 624 25.63 34.50 17.70
CA LEU A 624 24.41 35.18 17.23
C LEU A 624 23.16 34.28 17.21
N ASP A 625 23.34 32.97 16.99
CA ASP A 625 22.25 31.99 17.07
C ASP A 625 21.83 31.80 18.54
N GLN A 626 22.79 31.89 19.47
CA GLN A 626 22.53 31.86 20.90
C GLN A 626 21.68 33.05 21.36
N ASP A 627 21.95 34.26 20.87
CA ASP A 627 21.19 35.46 21.24
C ASP A 627 19.72 35.44 20.80
N GLU A 628 19.45 34.88 19.61
CA GLU A 628 18.09 34.69 19.08
C GLU A 628 17.33 33.57 19.83
N TRP A 629 18.05 32.51 20.21
CA TRP A 629 17.50 31.48 21.09
C TRP A 629 17.11 32.05 22.46
N LEU A 630 17.95 32.90 23.04
CA LEU A 630 17.68 33.57 24.31
C LEU A 630 16.45 34.48 24.24
N GLU A 631 16.22 35.16 23.12
CA GLU A 631 15.01 35.95 22.89
C GLU A 631 13.74 35.10 22.91
N HIS A 632 13.73 33.96 22.22
CA HIS A 632 12.57 33.06 22.24
C HIS A 632 12.32 32.46 23.63
N LEU A 633 13.38 32.17 24.39
CA LEU A 633 13.23 31.75 25.79
C LEU A 633 12.62 32.87 26.67
N GLU A 634 12.99 34.13 26.43
CA GLU A 634 12.37 35.29 27.08
C GLU A 634 10.89 35.42 26.71
N GLU A 635 10.51 35.29 25.44
CA GLU A 635 9.09 35.31 25.04
C GLU A 635 8.29 34.24 25.80
N HIS A 636 8.86 33.03 25.98
CA HIS A 636 8.17 31.93 26.65
C HIS A 636 8.44 31.84 28.17
N LEU A 637 9.05 32.85 28.79
CA LEU A 637 9.49 32.84 30.19
C LEU A 637 8.40 32.35 31.17
N LYS A 638 7.18 32.90 31.07
CA LYS A 638 6.05 32.52 31.96
C LYS A 638 5.61 31.07 31.80
N GLU A 639 5.65 30.56 30.58
CA GLU A 639 5.31 29.15 30.31
C GLU A 639 6.41 28.23 30.85
N ILE A 640 7.68 28.61 30.66
CA ILE A 640 8.83 27.89 31.21
C ILE A 640 8.74 27.86 32.74
N VAL A 641 8.40 28.96 33.40
CA VAL A 641 8.20 29.09 34.85
C VAL A 641 7.06 28.21 35.36
N ASN A 642 5.89 28.28 34.73
CA ASN A 642 4.73 27.48 35.08
C ASN A 642 4.99 25.96 34.96
N ILE A 643 5.86 25.57 34.02
CA ILE A 643 6.16 24.16 33.75
C ILE A 643 7.34 23.65 34.58
N SER A 644 8.34 24.50 34.83
CA SER A 644 9.58 24.19 35.53
C SER A 644 9.48 24.33 37.06
N GLY A 645 8.51 25.10 37.55
CA GLY A 645 8.35 25.39 38.98
C GLY A 645 9.44 26.30 39.57
N LYS A 646 10.32 26.88 38.74
CA LYS A 646 11.32 27.86 39.14
C LYS A 646 10.71 29.27 39.19
N ASP A 647 11.29 30.14 40.01
CA ASP A 647 10.88 31.54 40.10
C ASP A 647 11.21 32.32 38.81
N GLU A 648 10.24 33.14 38.36
CA GLU A 648 10.30 33.91 37.11
C GLU A 648 11.49 34.89 37.09
N LYS A 649 11.81 35.49 38.24
CA LYS A 649 12.92 36.46 38.36
C LYS A 649 14.26 35.75 38.26
N THR A 650 14.39 34.60 38.90
CA THR A 650 15.62 33.81 38.91
C THR A 650 15.98 33.34 37.50
N LEU A 651 14.98 32.94 36.70
CA LEU A 651 15.21 32.53 35.32
C LEU A 651 15.55 33.71 34.41
N ALA A 652 14.85 34.85 34.57
CA ALA A 652 15.15 36.07 33.82
C ALA A 652 16.58 36.59 34.08
N ILE A 653 17.06 36.52 35.34
CA ILE A 653 18.43 36.90 35.70
C ILE A 653 19.45 36.01 34.97
N LYS A 654 19.26 34.69 35.00
CA LYS A 654 20.17 33.76 34.32
C LYS A 654 20.22 33.94 32.80
N LEU A 655 19.08 34.29 32.19
CA LEU A 655 18.99 34.60 30.76
C LEU A 655 19.84 35.82 30.41
N GLU A 656 19.78 36.88 31.21
CA GLU A 656 20.57 38.10 31.02
C GLU A 656 22.07 37.89 31.34
N GLU A 657 22.41 37.11 32.37
CA GLU A 657 23.81 36.77 32.69
C GLU A 657 24.50 36.06 31.52
N HIS A 658 23.86 35.05 30.93
CA HIS A 658 24.42 34.35 29.79
C HIS A 658 24.48 35.22 28.53
N ARG A 659 23.47 36.08 28.32
CA ARG A 659 23.49 37.03 27.20
C ARG A 659 24.67 38.00 27.31
N LYS A 660 25.05 38.38 28.53
CA LYS A 660 26.24 39.18 28.81
C LYS A 660 27.53 38.41 28.48
N GLU A 661 27.63 37.13 28.85
CA GLU A 661 28.77 36.27 28.47
C GLU A 661 28.91 36.15 26.95
N VAL A 662 27.80 35.94 26.23
CA VAL A 662 27.78 35.89 24.76
C VAL A 662 28.25 37.23 24.17
N TYR A 663 27.77 38.35 24.69
CA TYR A 663 28.21 39.68 24.27
C TYR A 663 29.70 39.93 24.53
N GLU A 664 30.21 39.54 25.70
CA GLU A 664 31.63 39.66 26.06
C GLU A 664 32.51 38.82 25.12
N HIS A 665 32.11 37.59 24.83
CA HIS A 665 32.81 36.72 23.89
C HIS A 665 32.84 37.28 22.46
N ILE A 666 31.69 37.81 21.96
CA ILE A 666 31.61 38.51 20.67
C ILE A 666 32.53 39.73 20.68
N SER A 667 32.55 40.50 21.77
CA SER A 667 33.32 41.73 21.88
C SER A 667 34.83 41.48 21.88
N GLU A 668 35.28 40.36 22.44
CA GLU A 668 36.70 39.97 22.46
C GLU A 668 37.19 39.47 21.09
N HIS A 669 36.39 38.66 20.40
CA HIS A 669 36.80 38.00 19.15
C HIS A 669 36.43 38.80 17.89
N HIS A 670 35.36 39.58 17.95
CA HIS A 670 34.77 40.29 16.80
C HIS A 670 34.18 41.67 17.20
N PRO A 671 35.01 42.70 17.46
CA PRO A 671 34.57 44.00 17.97
C PRO A 671 33.60 44.76 17.03
N GLU A 672 33.66 44.50 15.71
CA GLU A 672 32.70 45.06 14.75
C GLU A 672 31.29 44.44 14.87
N LEU A 673 31.19 43.17 15.31
CA LEU A 673 29.92 42.48 15.52
C LEU A 673 29.26 42.88 16.85
N ALA A 674 30.03 43.23 17.88
CA ALA A 674 29.50 43.68 19.17
C ALA A 674 28.64 44.93 19.06
N LYS A 675 28.98 45.85 18.14
CA LYS A 675 28.17 47.05 17.88
C LYS A 675 26.80 46.68 17.28
N ARG A 676 26.77 45.74 16.33
CA ARG A 676 25.54 45.22 15.72
C ARG A 676 24.70 44.41 16.70
N PHE A 677 25.33 43.69 17.63
CA PHE A 677 24.64 42.96 18.70
C PHE A 677 23.83 43.92 19.59
N LYS A 678 24.42 45.05 19.99
CA LYS A 678 23.72 46.10 20.75
C LYS A 678 22.56 46.72 19.98
N GLU A 679 22.76 47.02 18.70
CA GLU A 679 21.70 47.56 17.83
C GLU A 679 20.55 46.56 17.68
N ARG A 680 20.85 45.27 17.52
CA ARG A 680 19.86 44.19 17.43
C ARG A 680 19.06 44.06 18.72
N ARG A 681 19.69 44.11 19.91
CA ARG A 681 18.98 44.00 21.20
C ARG A 681 17.88 45.05 21.34
N HIS A 682 18.11 46.27 20.87
CA HIS A 682 17.07 47.31 20.90
C HIS A 682 15.82 46.91 20.08
N ILE A 683 16.00 46.23 18.94
CA ILE A 683 14.90 45.75 18.10
C ILE A 683 14.16 44.59 18.79
N LEU A 684 14.90 43.65 19.39
CA LEU A 684 14.31 42.51 20.10
C LEU A 684 13.50 42.96 21.34
N ASP A 685 14.02 43.96 22.06
CA ASP A 685 13.33 44.58 23.18
C ASP A 685 12.00 45.24 22.76
N GLU A 686 11.97 45.90 21.59
CA GLU A 686 10.72 46.43 21.05
C GLU A 686 9.73 45.32 20.67
N HIS A 687 10.19 44.24 20.04
CA HIS A 687 9.34 43.08 19.73
C HIS A 687 8.77 42.42 21.00
N LEU A 688 9.61 42.20 22.02
CA LEU A 688 9.19 41.60 23.29
C LEU A 688 8.17 42.50 24.01
N LYS A 689 8.38 43.81 23.98
CA LYS A 689 7.45 44.82 24.53
C LYS A 689 6.10 44.80 23.82
N GLU A 690 6.07 44.65 22.50
CA GLU A 690 4.83 44.57 21.72
C GLU A 690 4.06 43.28 21.98
N ARG A 691 4.75 42.14 22.05
CA ARG A 691 4.12 40.82 22.15
C ARG A 691 3.77 40.41 23.57
N ARG A 692 4.64 40.70 24.54
CA ARG A 692 4.51 40.29 25.95
C ARG A 692 5.01 41.41 26.89
N PRO A 693 4.25 42.51 27.02
CA PRO A 693 4.67 43.71 27.77
C PRO A 693 5.00 43.43 29.23
N GLU A 694 4.29 42.50 29.88
CA GLU A 694 4.54 42.11 31.28
C GLU A 694 5.88 41.38 31.45
N VAL A 695 6.29 40.60 30.44
CA VAL A 695 7.56 39.87 30.46
C VAL A 695 8.70 40.82 30.13
N TYR A 696 8.49 41.72 29.17
CA TYR A 696 9.42 42.80 28.87
C TYR A 696 9.77 43.65 30.11
N GLU A 697 8.76 44.12 30.86
CA GLU A 697 9.01 44.90 32.08
C GLU A 697 9.82 44.13 33.12
N LEU A 698 9.59 42.81 33.21
CA LEU A 698 10.33 41.95 34.12
C LEU A 698 11.78 41.79 33.69
N VAL A 699 12.02 41.49 32.40
CA VAL A 699 13.37 41.29 31.83
C VAL A 699 14.19 42.57 31.96
N VAL A 700 13.63 43.74 31.60
CA VAL A 700 14.30 45.04 31.76
C VAL A 700 14.66 45.31 33.22
N ARG A 701 13.74 45.06 34.17
CA ARG A 701 13.99 45.27 35.61
C ARG A 701 15.06 44.33 36.17
N MET A 702 15.20 43.12 35.61
CA MET A 702 16.24 42.18 36.01
C MET A 702 17.58 42.49 35.34
N ARG A 703 17.58 42.99 34.11
CA ARG A 703 18.78 43.46 33.40
C ARG A 703 19.51 44.54 34.18
N ASP A 704 18.79 45.52 34.73
CA ASP A 704 19.34 46.58 35.59
C ASP A 704 20.00 46.04 36.87
N LYS A 705 19.78 44.77 37.24
CA LYS A 705 20.42 44.11 38.38
C LYS A 705 21.63 43.26 38.02
N VAL A 706 21.80 42.93 36.74
CA VAL A 706 22.90 42.11 36.18
C VAL A 706 24.01 43.00 35.60
N GLN A 707 23.65 44.21 35.16
CA GLN A 707 24.59 45.29 34.83
C GLN A 707 25.18 45.91 36.09
#